data_AF-A0A9W9H2R9-F1
#
_entry.id   AF-A0A9W9H2R9-F1
#
_cell.length_a   1.000
_cell.length_b   1.000
_cell.length_c   1.000
_cell.angle_alpha   90.00
_cell.angle_beta   90.00
_cell.angle_gamma   90.00
#
_symmetry.space_group_name_H-M   'P 1'
#
loop_
_entity.id
_entity.type
_entity.pdbx_description
1 polymer ?
#
loop_
_entity_poly.entity_id
_entity_poly.type
_entity_poly.pdbx_seq_one_letter_code
_entity_poly.pdbx_strand_id
1 'polypeptide(L)'
;MPLIMEDGINVDDLFGEPNSLELGLSAASPIKGLPQCLDEMRLLGCCQKIAWSRMGCIAAISSDGLRVMVRHLQCRPSDGKWMLEEESALTLTLETHSDNQLAHLSWNETGSELAVIDYSGRICLYSISIALNSISVLRHAEFDTSDDGSQVIGMMWLNSSQRHNVHIFHQAAKVNGRWAYSPFRRRPVGPFHPVNKGALICVTRAGQIKMLYQNPDSKWAEAATELKNTGYSDRLLTHASLTATQAGILLATYSACQKICLYKVHISWNPPQWEPTQGKMPGQFPVPTFHLVHCKVDMPSNMMDVNPGPDHPDQSLPFSNSIYSLTRLEIMPGQVDGPAGSGANPWILAVLSKPLHAIHDYPEQQGPSSIIVRWHLDSAQQTLHPKFDEVTSKKSNAQVKPKMELRRLEDIYCDKFIVSVDVVEHGAVLALTHDDSSITCYDTRTMSILPGVDDSSTVTSLAQVGFQYPPEPSGLHIAFSPNSCIAAVLDSDGQMQLRAMEHSFGSTEGLYDESNFSVAIAALTLAFSRGSGAESNTDDILMVALRLLTPEARITFISEVYRALPVNCNFTVEQDKLMSNPYIPRCLSLQSGLGFGGRFKPRSLSSAVPYAIIQLRHSSVLFAYFFQYNKGGQSDAHDPAVLRMVLGNTKWTLDFSHFLLNEIFDMADEFQGILNDPEAFAQKLKNTTSLPLLILLSSMSRAFLRFICRGLRGVHAGFATTNPASLLGDSRIYYTEICQALESSPVRIDVYEKFLAGVDSAVKHAYQGAGFGDAERPGPEKELLVNARIPSVLITAVATLFGQTVPALRSEINRMAIYLGDYSWLGFGNDRRTAMYRRQREVDIVKKCPLRPPLPLGNDGRVAPSKKRRCARCCEVSGDTSLPRSMLSFKMIAKLGLLRSCICGGMWVLETDTGELGTGSAGVGGNGPGHGIGINQA
;
A
#
# COMPACT_ATOMS: atom_id res chain seq x y z
N MET A 1 -54.69 -3.76 -67.35
CA MET A 1 -53.53 -2.93 -67.74
C MET A 1 -53.26 -1.95 -66.59
N PRO A 2 -52.01 -1.54 -66.31
CA PRO A 2 -50.89 -2.28 -65.70
C PRO A 2 -50.47 -1.64 -64.33
N LEU A 3 -49.87 -2.39 -63.38
CA LEU A 3 -48.46 -2.30 -62.86
C LEU A 3 -48.05 -0.90 -62.30
N ILE A 4 -47.52 -0.71 -61.08
CA ILE A 4 -46.24 -1.24 -60.52
C ILE A 4 -46.07 -0.82 -59.04
N MET A 5 -45.58 -1.77 -58.21
CA MET A 5 -44.64 -1.73 -57.04
C MET A 5 -44.92 -0.77 -55.86
N GLU A 6 -45.21 -1.28 -54.66
CA GLU A 6 -44.25 -1.73 -53.61
C GLU A 6 -43.41 -0.59 -53.04
N ASP A 7 -43.79 -0.13 -51.84
CA ASP A 7 -42.83 0.28 -50.80
C ASP A 7 -43.34 -0.27 -49.46
N GLY A 8 -42.48 -1.06 -48.82
CA GLY A 8 -42.77 -1.83 -47.63
C GLY A 8 -43.05 -0.94 -46.42
N ILE A 9 -43.92 -1.44 -45.55
CA ILE A 9 -44.06 -0.92 -44.19
C ILE A 9 -42.71 -1.12 -43.50
N ASN A 10 -41.99 -0.02 -43.25
CA ASN A 10 -40.75 -0.04 -42.49
C ASN A 10 -41.09 -0.38 -41.04
N VAL A 11 -40.64 -1.55 -40.59
CA VAL A 11 -40.87 -2.05 -39.22
C VAL A 11 -39.90 -1.42 -38.21
N ASP A 12 -39.04 -0.49 -38.67
CA ASP A 12 -38.09 0.24 -37.82
C ASP A 12 -38.70 1.47 -37.10
N ASP A 13 -39.94 1.85 -37.40
CA ASP A 13 -40.60 3.02 -36.76
C ASP A 13 -41.40 2.67 -35.47
N LEU A 14 -41.31 1.41 -35.00
CA LEU A 14 -41.97 0.96 -33.76
C LEU A 14 -41.02 0.89 -32.54
N PHE A 15 -39.71 1.08 -32.75
CA PHE A 15 -38.71 1.16 -31.69
C PHE A 15 -37.97 2.50 -31.81
N GLY A 16 -38.53 3.52 -31.15
CA GLY A 16 -37.93 4.86 -31.08
C GLY A 16 -36.48 4.84 -30.61
N GLU A 17 -35.76 5.89 -30.98
CA GLU A 17 -34.34 6.09 -30.68
C GLU A 17 -33.97 5.75 -29.22
N PRO A 18 -32.77 5.18 -28.98
CA PRO A 18 -32.35 4.66 -27.67
C PRO A 18 -32.19 5.73 -26.57
N ASN A 19 -32.49 6.99 -26.85
CA ASN A 19 -32.39 8.11 -25.90
C ASN A 19 -33.75 8.62 -25.36
N SER A 20 -34.89 8.01 -25.68
CA SER A 20 -36.21 8.57 -25.28
C SER A 20 -37.05 7.77 -24.26
N LEU A 21 -36.51 6.71 -23.65
CA LEU A 21 -37.19 5.99 -22.56
C LEU A 21 -36.63 6.35 -21.18
N GLU A 22 -36.56 7.64 -20.87
CA GLU A 22 -36.63 8.08 -19.47
C GLU A 22 -38.08 7.89 -19.00
N LEU A 23 -38.41 6.67 -18.56
CA LEU A 23 -39.52 6.46 -17.63
C LEU A 23 -39.35 7.50 -16.52
N GLY A 24 -40.33 8.40 -16.36
CA GLY A 24 -40.34 9.53 -15.44
C GLY A 24 -40.19 9.15 -13.97
N LEU A 25 -39.02 8.62 -13.62
CA LEU A 25 -38.52 8.48 -12.27
C LEU A 25 -38.06 9.88 -11.87
N SER A 26 -38.69 10.44 -10.84
CA SER A 26 -38.29 11.70 -10.23
C SER A 26 -36.78 11.70 -10.02
N ALA A 27 -36.09 12.73 -10.52
CA ALA A 27 -34.66 12.93 -10.29
C ALA A 27 -34.36 12.69 -8.81
N ALA A 28 -33.38 11.83 -8.51
CA ALA A 28 -33.02 11.50 -7.14
C ALA A 28 -32.72 12.80 -6.37
N SER A 29 -33.28 12.95 -5.17
CA SER A 29 -33.01 14.11 -4.32
C SER A 29 -31.50 14.27 -4.12
N PRO A 30 -30.94 15.48 -4.25
CA PRO A 30 -29.50 15.70 -4.12
C PRO A 30 -29.00 15.27 -2.74
N ILE A 31 -27.79 14.68 -2.70
CA ILE A 31 -27.19 14.25 -1.43
C ILE A 31 -27.12 15.42 -0.46
N LYS A 32 -27.53 15.17 0.79
CA LYS A 32 -27.49 16.15 1.88
C LYS A 32 -26.09 16.76 2.02
N GLY A 33 -26.00 18.08 2.03
CA GLY A 33 -24.73 18.82 2.17
C GLY A 33 -24.06 19.22 0.85
N LEU A 34 -24.61 18.84 -0.31
CA LEU A 34 -24.05 19.19 -1.63
C LEU A 34 -23.85 20.71 -1.83
N PRO A 35 -24.79 21.62 -1.46
CA PRO A 35 -24.56 23.06 -1.59
C PRO A 35 -23.34 23.55 -0.82
N GLN A 36 -23.21 23.13 0.45
CA GLN A 36 -22.07 23.48 1.29
C GLN A 36 -20.76 22.93 0.70
N CYS A 37 -20.76 21.68 0.23
CA CYS A 37 -19.59 21.07 -0.38
C CYS A 37 -19.12 21.84 -1.63
N LEU A 38 -20.04 22.21 -2.53
CA LEU A 38 -19.71 22.98 -3.72
C LEU A 38 -19.23 24.39 -3.39
N ASP A 39 -19.81 25.05 -2.39
CA ASP A 39 -19.37 26.38 -1.94
C ASP A 39 -17.97 26.33 -1.32
N GLU A 40 -17.67 25.30 -0.53
CA GLU A 40 -16.32 25.07 0.00
C GLU A 40 -15.31 24.84 -1.14
N MET A 41 -15.63 23.99 -2.12
CA MET A 41 -14.76 23.73 -3.27
C MET A 41 -14.51 24.98 -4.11
N ARG A 42 -15.48 25.91 -4.21
CA ARG A 42 -15.29 27.17 -4.95
C ARG A 42 -14.33 28.13 -4.26
N LEU A 43 -14.37 28.14 -2.93
CA LEU A 43 -13.62 29.08 -2.11
C LEU A 43 -12.22 28.56 -1.74
N LEU A 44 -12.05 27.24 -1.70
CA LEU A 44 -10.85 26.58 -1.19
C LEU A 44 -10.24 25.66 -2.26
N GLY A 45 -9.04 25.99 -2.75
CA GLY A 45 -8.29 25.06 -3.59
C GLY A 45 -7.82 23.79 -2.85
N CYS A 46 -7.67 23.86 -1.52
CA CYS A 46 -7.37 22.73 -0.66
C CYS A 46 -8.56 22.42 0.27
N CYS A 47 -9.38 21.42 -0.06
CA CYS A 47 -10.61 21.08 0.68
C CYS A 47 -10.85 19.57 0.93
N GLN A 48 -9.78 18.77 1.02
CA GLN A 48 -9.88 17.31 1.14
C GLN A 48 -10.20 16.91 2.58
N LYS A 49 -11.43 16.43 2.82
CA LYS A 49 -11.92 16.04 4.16
C LYS A 49 -11.56 14.62 4.58
N ILE A 50 -11.19 13.75 3.63
CA ILE A 50 -10.75 12.38 3.89
C ILE A 50 -9.53 12.05 3.02
N ALA A 51 -8.54 11.39 3.58
CA ALA A 51 -7.30 11.03 2.88
C ALA A 51 -6.77 9.66 3.34
N TRP A 52 -6.32 8.84 2.39
CA TRP A 52 -5.79 7.50 2.65
C TRP A 52 -4.28 7.44 2.38
N SER A 53 -3.51 7.11 3.42
CA SER A 53 -2.06 6.92 3.37
C SER A 53 -1.66 5.67 2.57
N ARG A 54 -0.53 5.75 1.85
CA ARG A 54 0.15 4.59 1.25
C ARG A 54 0.56 3.50 2.25
N MET A 55 0.64 3.83 3.55
CA MET A 55 0.87 2.86 4.63
C MET A 55 -0.41 2.13 5.07
N GLY A 56 -1.60 2.60 4.67
CA GLY A 56 -2.89 1.99 4.99
C GLY A 56 -3.68 2.70 6.10
N CYS A 57 -3.21 3.85 6.59
CA CYS A 57 -3.92 4.70 7.55
C CYS A 57 -4.91 5.63 6.84
N ILE A 58 -6.13 5.77 7.34
CA ILE A 58 -7.17 6.66 6.82
C ILE A 58 -7.36 7.79 7.83
N ALA A 59 -7.29 9.04 7.37
CA ALA A 59 -7.58 10.22 8.16
C ALA A 59 -8.82 10.91 7.59
N ALA A 60 -9.73 11.33 8.46
CA ALA A 60 -10.92 12.09 8.11
C ALA A 60 -11.14 13.26 9.09
N ILE A 61 -11.70 14.35 8.60
CA ILE A 61 -12.16 15.45 9.44
C ILE A 61 -13.52 15.08 10.04
N SER A 62 -13.69 15.26 11.35
CA SER A 62 -14.95 14.98 12.05
C SER A 62 -16.09 15.86 11.54
N SER A 63 -17.34 15.46 11.81
CA SER A 63 -18.53 16.19 11.36
C SER A 63 -18.66 17.61 11.95
N ASP A 64 -18.07 17.87 13.11
CA ASP A 64 -17.95 19.20 13.71
C ASP A 64 -16.84 20.07 13.07
N GLY A 65 -16.00 19.46 12.22
CA GLY A 65 -14.89 20.11 11.53
C GLY A 65 -13.68 20.44 12.40
N LEU A 66 -13.61 19.97 13.65
CA LEU A 66 -12.60 20.40 14.63
C LEU A 66 -11.53 19.34 14.93
N ARG A 67 -11.75 18.08 14.57
CA ARG A 67 -10.85 16.97 14.90
C ARG A 67 -10.50 16.18 13.65
N VAL A 68 -9.36 15.51 13.72
CA VAL A 68 -8.98 14.49 12.75
C VAL A 68 -9.16 13.13 13.40
N MET A 69 -9.94 12.29 12.73
CA MET A 69 -10.24 10.94 13.12
C MET A 69 -9.44 9.98 12.24
N VAL A 70 -8.89 8.94 12.84
CA VAL A 70 -8.03 7.97 12.19
C VAL A 70 -8.61 6.58 12.30
N ARG A 71 -8.60 5.86 11.17
CA ARG A 71 -9.05 4.46 11.03
C ARG A 71 -8.07 3.70 10.15
N HIS A 72 -8.14 2.38 10.15
CA HIS A 72 -7.34 1.54 9.27
C HIS A 72 -7.99 0.17 9.02
N LEU A 73 -7.53 -0.52 7.97
CA LEU A 73 -7.93 -1.90 7.71
C LEU A 73 -7.20 -2.85 8.66
N GLN A 74 -7.94 -3.78 9.26
CA GLN A 74 -7.38 -4.80 10.12
C GLN A 74 -8.07 -6.15 9.91
N CYS A 75 -7.27 -7.21 9.91
CA CYS A 75 -7.73 -8.58 10.05
C CYS A 75 -8.09 -8.84 11.52
N ARG A 76 -9.34 -9.24 11.77
CA ARG A 76 -9.83 -9.56 13.10
C ARG A 76 -9.19 -10.87 13.61
N PRO A 77 -8.63 -10.88 14.83
CA PRO A 77 -7.94 -12.07 15.34
C PRO A 77 -8.83 -13.30 15.54
N SER A 78 -10.13 -13.11 15.82
CA SER A 78 -11.05 -14.19 16.18
C SER A 78 -11.46 -15.07 15.00
N ASP A 79 -11.72 -14.47 13.83
CA ASP A 79 -12.28 -15.15 12.66
C ASP A 79 -11.47 -14.93 11.37
N GLY A 80 -10.46 -14.06 11.37
CA GLY A 80 -9.64 -13.75 10.20
C GLY A 80 -10.32 -12.83 9.18
N LYS A 81 -11.48 -12.24 9.51
CA LYS A 81 -12.18 -11.33 8.60
C LYS A 81 -11.53 -9.95 8.60
N TRP A 82 -11.46 -9.32 7.43
CA TRP A 82 -11.00 -7.94 7.29
C TRP A 82 -12.13 -6.98 7.60
N MET A 83 -11.83 -5.94 8.38
CA MET A 83 -12.78 -4.90 8.76
C MET A 83 -12.07 -3.55 8.85
N LEU A 84 -12.87 -2.48 8.82
CA LEU A 84 -12.44 -1.14 9.21
C LEU A 84 -12.49 -1.06 10.75
N GLU A 85 -11.37 -0.71 11.36
CA GLU A 85 -11.24 -0.51 12.81
C GLU A 85 -12.17 0.59 13.33
N GLU A 86 -12.43 0.63 14.64
CA GLU A 86 -13.17 1.72 15.29
C GLU A 86 -12.43 3.05 15.18
N GLU A 87 -13.19 4.13 15.34
CA GLU A 87 -12.69 5.48 15.11
C GLU A 87 -11.83 5.98 16.28
N SER A 88 -10.60 6.42 15.98
CA SER A 88 -9.66 6.97 16.99
C SER A 88 -9.32 8.42 16.67
N ALA A 89 -9.55 9.34 17.61
CA ALA A 89 -9.21 10.76 17.43
C ALA A 89 -7.68 11.00 17.55
N LEU A 90 -7.12 11.82 16.65
CA LEU A 90 -5.75 12.32 16.79
C LEU A 90 -5.65 13.25 18.00
N THR A 91 -4.83 12.85 18.97
CA THR A 91 -4.57 13.62 20.19
C THR A 91 -3.99 15.00 19.84
N LEU A 92 -4.43 16.05 20.54
CA LEU A 92 -3.98 17.46 20.42
C LEU A 92 -4.40 18.22 19.15
N THR A 93 -5.27 17.67 18.29
CA THR A 93 -5.72 18.40 17.08
C THR A 93 -6.44 19.71 17.42
N LEU A 94 -7.38 19.65 18.38
CA LEU A 94 -8.19 20.80 18.82
C LEU A 94 -7.33 21.90 19.44
N GLU A 95 -6.45 21.52 20.37
CA GLU A 95 -5.52 22.43 21.06
C GLU A 95 -4.55 23.10 20.07
N THR A 96 -4.02 22.33 19.11
CA THR A 96 -3.05 22.83 18.13
C THR A 96 -3.64 23.85 17.19
N HIS A 97 -4.92 23.70 16.83
CA HIS A 97 -5.63 24.62 15.93
C HIS A 97 -6.55 25.61 16.68
N SER A 98 -6.41 25.82 17.99
CA SER A 98 -7.15 26.89 18.71
C SER A 98 -8.65 26.94 18.38
N ASP A 99 -9.31 25.78 18.24
CA ASP A 99 -10.72 25.63 17.83
C ASP A 99 -11.11 26.13 16.42
N ASN A 100 -10.15 26.35 15.53
CA ASN A 100 -10.42 26.66 14.12
C ASN A 100 -10.89 25.42 13.36
N GLN A 101 -11.81 25.65 12.43
CA GLN A 101 -12.30 24.64 11.50
C GLN A 101 -11.16 24.10 10.62
N LEU A 102 -11.20 22.79 10.33
CA LEU A 102 -10.21 22.10 9.50
C LEU A 102 -10.67 22.05 8.04
N ALA A 103 -9.77 22.41 7.14
CA ALA A 103 -10.06 22.54 5.71
C ALA A 103 -9.55 21.33 4.91
N HIS A 104 -8.34 20.83 5.18
CA HIS A 104 -7.66 19.89 4.29
C HIS A 104 -6.74 18.89 5.00
N LEU A 105 -6.70 17.67 4.46
CA LEU A 105 -5.80 16.57 4.86
C LEU A 105 -4.94 16.13 3.67
N SER A 106 -3.62 15.99 3.86
CA SER A 106 -2.71 15.50 2.81
C SER A 106 -1.60 14.62 3.36
N TRP A 107 -1.53 13.37 2.88
CA TRP A 107 -0.41 12.47 3.18
C TRP A 107 0.76 12.72 2.23
N ASN A 108 1.99 12.59 2.74
CA ASN A 108 3.19 12.61 1.93
C ASN A 108 3.30 11.37 1.02
N GLU A 109 4.23 11.39 0.06
CA GLU A 109 4.40 10.31 -0.93
C GLU A 109 4.63 8.92 -0.29
N THR A 110 5.32 8.86 0.85
CA THR A 110 5.56 7.59 1.57
C THR A 110 4.39 7.15 2.45
N GLY A 111 3.39 8.03 2.65
CA GLY A 111 2.26 7.82 3.56
C GLY A 111 2.60 7.91 5.05
N SER A 112 3.81 8.37 5.41
CA SER A 112 4.26 8.40 6.80
C SER A 112 4.06 9.73 7.51
N GLU A 113 3.78 10.81 6.76
CA GLU A 113 3.57 12.14 7.30
C GLU A 113 2.24 12.70 6.79
N LEU A 114 1.48 13.35 7.67
CA LEU A 114 0.18 13.95 7.38
C LEU A 114 0.25 15.45 7.65
N ALA A 115 -0.17 16.25 6.67
CA ALA A 115 -0.46 17.66 6.85
C ALA A 115 -1.94 17.85 7.14
N VAL A 116 -2.24 18.64 8.17
CA VAL A 116 -3.57 19.09 8.56
C VAL A 116 -3.59 20.60 8.48
N ILE A 117 -4.54 21.15 7.72
CA ILE A 117 -4.64 22.57 7.43
C ILE A 117 -6.01 23.09 7.88
N ASP A 118 -6.03 24.23 8.57
CA ASP A 118 -7.26 24.93 8.93
C ASP A 118 -7.67 26.01 7.90
N TYR A 119 -8.87 26.56 8.06
CA TYR A 119 -9.38 27.59 7.14
C TYR A 119 -8.55 28.89 7.14
N SER A 120 -7.80 29.15 8.22
CA SER A 120 -6.90 30.32 8.35
C SER A 120 -5.53 30.10 7.70
N GLY A 121 -5.27 28.89 7.18
CA GLY A 121 -4.01 28.54 6.52
C GLY A 121 -2.89 28.10 7.45
N ARG A 122 -3.18 27.79 8.73
CA ARG A 122 -2.18 27.22 9.64
C ARG A 122 -2.04 25.73 9.42
N ILE A 123 -0.82 25.22 9.55
CA ILE A 123 -0.43 23.87 9.14
C ILE A 123 0.18 23.10 10.31
N CYS A 124 -0.49 22.02 10.71
CA CYS A 124 0.06 21.03 11.63
C CYS A 124 0.60 19.84 10.84
N LEU A 125 1.78 19.32 11.21
CA LEU A 125 2.37 18.14 10.59
C LEU A 125 2.44 17.01 11.61
N TYR A 126 2.01 15.83 11.21
CA TYR A 126 2.00 14.61 12.01
C TYR A 126 2.82 13.51 11.36
N SER A 127 3.25 12.50 12.12
CA SER A 127 4.00 11.36 11.59
C SER A 127 3.64 10.03 12.22
N ILE A 128 3.60 8.99 11.38
CA ILE A 128 3.50 7.58 11.78
C ILE A 128 4.91 7.06 12.06
N SER A 129 5.22 6.89 13.35
CA SER A 129 6.55 6.45 13.78
C SER A 129 6.67 4.93 13.86
N ILE A 130 5.78 4.27 14.60
CA ILE A 130 5.91 2.84 14.97
C ILE A 130 4.68 1.98 14.70
N ALA A 131 3.50 2.58 14.53
CA ALA A 131 2.22 1.89 14.34
C ALA A 131 1.18 2.85 13.74
N LEU A 132 0.18 2.34 13.01
CA LEU A 132 -0.80 3.13 12.28
C LEU A 132 -1.61 4.10 13.15
N ASN A 133 -2.00 3.66 14.36
CA ASN A 133 -2.71 4.46 15.36
C ASN A 133 -1.75 5.17 16.35
N SER A 134 -0.45 5.20 16.06
CA SER A 134 0.57 5.91 16.86
C SER A 134 1.12 7.08 16.05
N ILE A 135 0.36 8.17 16.08
CA ILE A 135 0.63 9.38 15.29
C ILE A 135 1.06 10.49 16.25
N SER A 136 2.21 11.08 15.97
CA SER A 136 2.80 12.15 16.79
C SER A 136 2.94 13.44 16.00
N VAL A 137 2.74 14.59 16.67
CA VAL A 137 2.96 15.92 16.09
C VAL A 137 4.47 16.10 15.81
N LEU A 138 4.79 16.57 14.61
CA LEU A 138 6.12 16.98 14.17
C LEU A 138 6.29 18.50 14.16
N ARG A 139 5.22 19.24 13.85
CA ARG A 139 5.18 20.71 13.79
C ARG A 139 3.79 21.17 14.21
N HIS A 140 3.72 22.15 15.12
CA HIS A 140 2.48 22.74 15.59
C HIS A 140 2.02 23.89 14.67
N ALA A 141 0.71 24.14 14.62
CA ALA A 141 0.11 25.21 13.82
C ALA A 141 0.36 26.62 14.40
N GLU A 142 0.75 26.74 15.68
CA GLU A 142 1.09 28.00 16.36
C GLU A 142 2.27 28.76 15.72
N PHE A 143 3.09 28.07 14.92
CA PHE A 143 4.18 28.70 14.18
C PHE A 143 3.70 29.54 12.99
N ASP A 144 2.44 29.41 12.59
CA ASP A 144 1.85 30.13 11.46
C ASP A 144 1.04 31.34 11.90
N THR A 145 1.08 32.41 11.11
CA THR A 145 0.25 33.61 11.31
C THR A 145 -1.17 33.37 10.79
N SER A 146 -2.18 33.74 11.58
CA SER A 146 -3.58 33.73 11.16
C SER A 146 -3.92 35.01 10.40
N ASP A 147 -4.04 34.93 9.08
CA ASP A 147 -4.54 36.01 8.21
C ASP A 147 -5.38 35.39 7.08
N ASP A 148 -6.40 36.09 6.60
CA ASP A 148 -7.27 35.62 5.51
C ASP A 148 -6.49 35.37 4.22
N GLY A 149 -5.40 36.12 4.01
CA GLY A 149 -4.46 35.92 2.91
C GLY A 149 -3.58 34.67 3.02
N SER A 150 -3.45 34.09 4.22
CA SER A 150 -2.61 32.92 4.49
C SER A 150 -3.24 31.59 4.11
N GLN A 151 -4.55 31.57 3.84
CA GLN A 151 -5.28 30.37 3.43
C GLN A 151 -4.55 29.62 2.31
N VAL A 152 -4.29 28.34 2.53
CA VAL A 152 -3.59 27.48 1.56
C VAL A 152 -4.56 27.03 0.47
N ILE A 153 -4.20 27.29 -0.78
CA ILE A 153 -5.04 27.02 -1.96
C ILE A 153 -4.43 25.98 -2.91
N GLY A 154 -3.21 25.54 -2.63
CA GLY A 154 -2.54 24.47 -3.35
C GLY A 154 -1.32 23.99 -2.57
N MET A 155 -1.02 22.71 -2.67
CA MET A 155 0.10 22.12 -1.93
C MET A 155 0.72 20.94 -2.67
N MET A 156 1.99 20.65 -2.35
CA MET A 156 2.72 19.51 -2.90
C MET A 156 3.83 19.07 -1.95
N TRP A 157 3.85 17.78 -1.61
CA TRP A 157 4.97 17.16 -0.92
C TRP A 157 6.17 16.96 -1.87
N LEU A 158 7.38 17.19 -1.37
CA LEU A 158 8.60 16.83 -2.10
C LEU A 158 8.93 15.35 -1.92
N ASN A 159 9.44 14.76 -3.00
CA ASN A 159 9.85 13.36 -2.98
C ASN A 159 11.02 13.17 -2.03
N SER A 160 10.90 12.20 -1.13
CA SER A 160 11.85 12.04 -0.01
C SER A 160 13.11 11.24 -0.35
N SER A 161 13.23 10.62 -1.53
CA SER A 161 14.42 9.84 -1.89
C SER A 161 14.89 10.03 -3.34
N GLN A 162 16.10 10.58 -3.47
CA GLN A 162 16.81 10.66 -4.76
C GLN A 162 17.45 9.31 -5.17
N ARG A 163 17.62 8.36 -4.23
CA ARG A 163 18.62 7.27 -4.36
C ARG A 163 18.08 5.90 -4.76
N HIS A 164 16.76 5.70 -4.76
CA HIS A 164 16.16 4.40 -5.07
C HIS A 164 15.46 4.43 -6.43
N ASN A 165 15.96 3.65 -7.39
CA ASN A 165 15.19 3.36 -8.59
C ASN A 165 13.96 2.54 -8.17
N VAL A 166 12.79 2.99 -8.57
CA VAL A 166 11.52 2.30 -8.33
C VAL A 166 11.25 1.39 -9.53
N HIS A 167 10.80 0.17 -9.28
CA HIS A 167 10.31 -0.71 -10.35
C HIS A 167 8.87 -0.32 -10.69
N ILE A 168 8.63 0.02 -11.95
CA ILE A 168 7.32 0.40 -12.46
C ILE A 168 6.78 -0.71 -13.36
N PHE A 169 5.51 -1.03 -13.17
CA PHE A 169 4.75 -1.97 -13.99
C PHE A 169 3.67 -1.19 -14.74
N HIS A 170 3.89 -0.96 -16.03
CA HIS A 170 2.98 -0.13 -16.84
C HIS A 170 1.77 -0.92 -17.35
N GLN A 171 1.99 -2.12 -17.88
CA GLN A 171 0.92 -2.96 -18.42
C GLN A 171 1.24 -4.45 -18.26
N ALA A 172 0.23 -5.29 -18.38
CA ALA A 172 0.36 -6.71 -18.63
C ALA A 172 -0.03 -6.99 -20.09
N ALA A 173 0.75 -7.81 -20.81
CA ALA A 173 0.46 -8.15 -22.20
C ALA A 173 0.61 -9.66 -22.42
N LYS A 174 -0.27 -10.27 -23.23
CA LYS A 174 -0.15 -11.68 -23.63
C LYS A 174 0.99 -11.85 -24.63
N VAL A 175 1.99 -12.64 -24.25
CA VAL A 175 3.10 -13.09 -25.10
C VAL A 175 3.06 -14.60 -25.14
N ASN A 176 2.90 -15.19 -26.33
CA ASN A 176 2.79 -16.65 -26.52
C ASN A 176 1.70 -17.29 -25.62
N GLY A 177 0.53 -16.63 -25.51
CA GLY A 177 -0.60 -17.12 -24.70
C GLY A 177 -0.41 -16.99 -23.18
N ARG A 178 0.64 -16.32 -22.70
CA ARG A 178 0.89 -16.07 -21.27
C ARG A 178 1.03 -14.58 -20.99
N TRP A 179 0.52 -14.12 -19.85
CA TRP A 179 0.71 -12.73 -19.44
C TRP A 179 2.16 -12.47 -19.05
N ALA A 180 2.73 -11.41 -19.60
CA ALA A 180 4.02 -10.86 -19.27
C ALA A 180 3.85 -9.49 -18.61
N TYR A 181 4.60 -9.26 -17.53
CA TYR A 181 4.63 -8.02 -16.76
C TYR A 181 6.07 -7.56 -16.79
N SER A 182 6.39 -6.59 -17.62
CA SER A 182 7.78 -6.14 -17.80
C SER A 182 8.06 -4.96 -16.87
N PRO A 183 8.75 -5.16 -15.73
CA PRO A 183 9.16 -4.04 -14.90
C PRO A 183 10.26 -3.26 -15.60
N PHE A 184 10.24 -1.94 -15.46
CA PHE A 184 11.39 -1.09 -15.77
C PHE A 184 11.74 -0.21 -14.58
N ARG A 185 13.02 0.16 -14.49
CA ARG A 185 13.52 1.00 -13.41
C ARG A 185 13.36 2.46 -13.80
N ARG A 186 12.70 3.24 -12.95
CA ARG A 186 12.60 4.69 -13.09
C ARG A 186 13.24 5.39 -11.91
N ARG A 187 13.96 6.48 -12.20
CA ARG A 187 14.39 7.43 -11.17
C ARG A 187 13.21 8.35 -10.83
N PRO A 188 12.91 8.58 -9.55
CA PRO A 188 11.92 9.57 -9.16
C PRO A 188 12.21 10.93 -9.83
N VAL A 189 11.16 11.68 -10.13
CA VAL A 189 11.29 13.03 -10.70
C VAL A 189 11.45 14.03 -9.54
N GLY A 190 12.38 14.98 -9.67
CA GLY A 190 12.68 15.96 -8.63
C GLY A 190 11.65 17.11 -8.56
N PRO A 191 11.83 18.05 -7.62
CA PRO A 191 13.02 18.28 -6.79
C PRO A 191 13.09 17.41 -5.52
N PHE A 192 14.29 17.31 -4.93
CA PHE A 192 14.55 16.49 -3.73
C PHE A 192 15.20 17.34 -2.63
N HIS A 193 14.93 16.99 -1.38
CA HIS A 193 15.67 17.54 -0.25
C HIS A 193 17.07 16.89 -0.18
N PRO A 194 18.18 17.66 -0.06
CA PRO A 194 19.54 17.12 0.01
C PRO A 194 19.78 16.06 1.09
N VAL A 195 18.96 16.06 2.15
CA VAL A 195 19.07 15.13 3.28
C VAL A 195 17.97 14.06 3.32
N ASN A 196 17.15 13.95 2.27
CA ASN A 196 16.06 12.97 2.17
C ASN A 196 15.09 13.04 3.37
N LYS A 197 14.77 14.26 3.81
CA LYS A 197 13.80 14.55 4.87
C LYS A 197 12.51 15.13 4.29
N GLY A 198 11.44 15.10 5.08
CA GLY A 198 10.13 15.64 4.69
C GLY A 198 10.19 17.12 4.35
N ALA A 199 9.50 17.48 3.28
CA ALA A 199 9.31 18.87 2.89
C ALA A 199 8.00 19.05 2.10
N LEU A 200 7.30 20.15 2.36
CA LEU A 200 5.98 20.48 1.86
C LEU A 200 6.00 21.89 1.27
N ILE A 201 5.50 22.03 0.05
CA ILE A 201 5.30 23.30 -0.63
C ILE A 201 3.83 23.68 -0.53
N CYS A 202 3.55 24.94 -0.22
CA CYS A 202 2.20 25.50 -0.13
C CYS A 202 2.12 26.81 -0.93
N VAL A 203 0.97 27.06 -1.53
CA VAL A 203 0.64 28.33 -2.18
C VAL A 203 -0.54 28.95 -1.43
N THR A 204 -0.42 30.22 -1.06
CA THR A 204 -1.44 30.95 -0.31
C THR A 204 -2.35 31.78 -1.22
N ARG A 205 -3.53 32.11 -0.71
CA ARG A 205 -4.53 32.98 -1.33
C ARG A 205 -3.98 34.38 -1.70
N ALA A 206 -3.04 34.89 -0.90
CA ALA A 206 -2.34 36.14 -1.17
C ALA A 206 -1.23 36.05 -2.25
N GLY A 207 -0.98 34.88 -2.84
CA GLY A 207 0.04 34.71 -3.87
C GLY A 207 1.46 34.49 -3.35
N GLN A 208 1.61 33.99 -2.12
CA GLN A 208 2.91 33.55 -1.60
C GLN A 208 3.11 32.05 -1.85
N ILE A 209 4.31 31.66 -2.26
CA ILE A 209 4.76 30.27 -2.26
C ILE A 209 5.69 30.05 -1.07
N LYS A 210 5.37 29.06 -0.24
CA LYS A 210 6.06 28.70 1.00
C LYS A 210 6.55 27.27 0.92
N MET A 211 7.67 26.98 1.56
CA MET A 211 8.22 25.65 1.72
C MET A 211 8.54 25.40 3.19
N LEU A 212 7.81 24.44 3.77
CA LEU A 212 8.10 23.87 5.08
C LEU A 212 9.04 22.69 4.87
N TYR A 213 10.18 22.65 5.55
CA TYR A 213 11.16 21.56 5.37
C TYR A 213 11.84 21.17 6.67
N GLN A 214 12.18 19.89 6.81
CA GLN A 214 12.82 19.36 8.00
C GLN A 214 14.35 19.36 7.87
N ASN A 215 15.01 20.05 8.80
CA ASN A 215 16.46 20.10 8.93
C ASN A 215 17.07 18.76 9.40
N PRO A 216 18.40 18.57 9.29
CA PRO A 216 19.09 17.36 9.79
C PRO A 216 18.88 17.08 11.28
N ASP A 217 18.65 18.12 12.09
CA ASP A 217 18.31 18.01 13.53
C ASP A 217 16.84 17.63 13.78
N SER A 218 16.08 17.36 12.71
CA SER A 218 14.64 17.06 12.70
C SER A 218 13.71 18.20 13.08
N LYS A 219 14.21 19.44 13.21
CA LYS A 219 13.37 20.63 13.37
C LYS A 219 12.84 21.11 12.02
N TRP A 220 11.64 21.66 12.02
CA TRP A 220 11.03 22.26 10.83
C TRP A 220 11.43 23.73 10.68
N ALA A 221 11.74 24.13 9.45
CA ALA A 221 12.03 25.50 9.05
C ALA A 221 11.14 25.90 7.85
N GLU A 222 11.10 27.18 7.56
CA GLU A 222 10.29 27.76 6.49
C GLU A 222 11.13 28.66 5.58
N ALA A 223 10.86 28.59 4.27
CA ALA A 223 11.30 29.57 3.28
C ALA A 223 10.10 30.01 2.44
N ALA A 224 9.99 31.30 2.12
CA ALA A 224 8.86 31.86 1.38
C ALA A 224 9.30 32.89 0.34
N THR A 225 8.51 33.05 -0.73
CA THR A 225 8.67 34.13 -1.71
C THR A 225 7.32 34.48 -2.35
N GLU A 226 7.21 35.67 -2.95
CA GLU A 226 6.00 36.13 -3.63
C GLU A 226 6.00 35.74 -5.11
N LEU A 227 4.82 35.38 -5.63
CA LEU A 227 4.61 35.18 -7.05
C LEU A 227 4.57 36.56 -7.75
N LYS A 228 5.64 36.89 -8.47
CA LYS A 228 6.01 38.22 -9.02
C LYS A 228 5.00 38.95 -9.93
N ASN A 229 3.74 38.52 -10.06
CA ASN A 229 2.80 39.14 -11.01
C ASN A 229 1.31 39.11 -10.60
N THR A 230 0.96 38.91 -9.33
CA THR A 230 -0.36 39.30 -8.84
C THR A 230 -0.40 40.82 -8.77
N GLY A 231 -0.66 41.49 -9.91
CA GLY A 231 -0.80 42.94 -9.96
C GLY A 231 -1.86 43.40 -8.94
N TYR A 232 -1.80 44.67 -8.50
CA TYR A 232 -2.79 45.25 -7.57
C TYR A 232 -4.26 45.07 -8.01
N SER A 233 -4.53 44.73 -9.27
CA SER A 233 -5.85 44.44 -9.84
C SER A 233 -6.24 42.95 -9.89
N ASP A 234 -5.28 42.02 -9.76
CA ASP A 234 -5.52 40.57 -9.80
C ASP A 234 -5.81 40.07 -8.39
N ARG A 235 -7.09 40.22 -8.02
CA ARG A 235 -7.68 39.78 -6.75
C ARG A 235 -7.28 38.34 -6.41
N LEU A 236 -7.11 38.12 -5.09
CA LEU A 236 -6.94 36.85 -4.35
C LEU A 236 -7.05 35.57 -5.20
N LEU A 237 -6.03 34.72 -5.09
CA LEU A 237 -6.01 33.39 -5.71
C LEU A 237 -7.00 32.46 -5.00
N THR A 238 -7.73 31.62 -5.74
CA THR A 238 -8.67 30.64 -5.14
C THR A 238 -8.15 29.21 -5.23
N HIS A 239 -7.44 28.87 -6.30
CA HIS A 239 -6.91 27.52 -6.52
C HIS A 239 -5.47 27.55 -7.01
N ALA A 240 -4.69 26.55 -6.62
CA ALA A 240 -3.38 26.28 -7.17
C ALA A 240 -3.13 24.76 -7.26
N SER A 241 -2.49 24.32 -8.33
CA SER A 241 -2.05 22.94 -8.48
C SER A 241 -0.58 22.89 -8.90
N LEU A 242 0.16 21.93 -8.35
CA LEU A 242 1.60 21.79 -8.52
C LEU A 242 1.95 20.37 -8.93
N THR A 243 2.92 20.22 -9.84
CA THR A 243 3.45 18.90 -10.20
C THR A 243 4.95 18.94 -10.46
N ALA A 244 5.65 17.87 -10.06
CA ALA A 244 7.06 17.66 -10.35
C ALA A 244 7.27 17.29 -11.82
N THR A 245 8.22 17.95 -12.47
CA THR A 245 8.68 17.65 -13.83
C THR A 245 10.20 17.52 -13.86
N GLN A 246 10.74 16.98 -14.96
CA GLN A 246 12.20 16.91 -15.14
C GLN A 246 12.87 18.30 -15.10
N ALA A 247 12.12 19.36 -15.45
CA ALA A 247 12.59 20.73 -15.47
C ALA A 247 12.28 21.51 -14.18
N GLY A 248 11.91 20.86 -13.07
CA GLY A 248 11.48 21.54 -11.84
C GLY A 248 9.98 21.38 -11.61
N ILE A 249 9.35 22.31 -10.90
CA ILE A 249 7.92 22.23 -10.58
C ILE A 249 7.13 23.10 -11.55
N LEU A 250 6.02 22.58 -12.07
CA LEU A 250 5.00 23.38 -12.75
C LEU A 250 3.93 23.77 -11.72
N LEU A 251 3.54 25.04 -11.73
CA LEU A 251 2.51 25.61 -10.86
C LEU A 251 1.47 26.33 -11.71
N ALA A 252 0.22 25.91 -11.61
CA ALA A 252 -0.93 26.60 -12.18
C ALA A 252 -1.72 27.24 -11.05
N THR A 253 -2.11 28.51 -11.21
CA THR A 253 -2.94 29.24 -10.24
C THR A 253 -4.18 29.79 -10.93
N TYR A 254 -5.30 29.81 -10.22
CA TYR A 254 -6.52 30.46 -10.65
C TYR A 254 -6.91 31.58 -9.69
N SER A 255 -7.28 32.74 -10.23
CA SER A 255 -7.67 33.91 -9.45
C SER A 255 -9.19 34.11 -9.40
N ALA A 256 -9.66 34.88 -8.41
CA ALA A 256 -11.07 35.27 -8.32
C ALA A 256 -11.56 36.07 -9.54
N CYS A 257 -10.65 36.67 -10.32
CA CYS A 257 -10.96 37.33 -11.59
C CYS A 257 -10.89 36.38 -12.81
N GLN A 258 -11.01 35.07 -12.58
CA GLN A 258 -11.08 34.02 -13.60
C GLN A 258 -9.84 33.93 -14.49
N LYS A 259 -8.65 34.14 -13.93
CA LYS A 259 -7.37 34.09 -14.67
C LYS A 259 -6.59 32.85 -14.30
N ILE A 260 -6.13 32.09 -15.30
CA ILE A 260 -5.17 31.00 -15.10
C ILE A 260 -3.76 31.54 -15.38
N CYS A 261 -2.87 31.43 -14.40
CA CYS A 261 -1.46 31.76 -14.56
C CYS A 261 -0.60 30.51 -14.37
N LEU A 262 0.40 30.33 -15.24
CA LEU A 262 1.31 29.19 -15.22
C LEU A 262 2.74 29.65 -14.92
N TYR A 263 3.38 28.99 -13.96
CA TYR A 263 4.71 29.26 -13.47
C TYR A 263 5.60 28.01 -13.55
N LYS A 264 6.89 28.22 -13.79
CA LYS A 264 7.95 27.25 -13.55
C LYS A 264 8.68 27.65 -12.28
N VAL A 265 8.76 26.72 -11.33
CA VAL A 265 9.40 26.91 -10.03
C VAL A 265 10.61 26.00 -9.95
N HIS A 266 11.79 26.60 -9.82
CA HIS A 266 13.02 25.89 -9.53
C HIS A 266 13.42 26.10 -8.07
N ILE A 267 13.83 25.02 -7.41
CA ILE A 267 14.31 25.04 -6.03
C ILE A 267 15.79 24.70 -6.06
N SER A 268 16.61 25.63 -5.59
CA SER A 268 18.05 25.44 -5.37
C SER A 268 18.33 25.33 -3.87
N TRP A 269 19.22 24.43 -3.49
CA TRP A 269 19.61 24.24 -2.08
C TRP A 269 21.04 24.68 -1.87
N ASN A 270 21.32 25.33 -0.74
CA ASN A 270 22.68 25.70 -0.34
C ASN A 270 23.01 25.15 1.06
N PRO A 271 23.94 24.17 1.18
CA PRO A 271 24.64 23.47 0.08
C PRO A 271 23.71 22.50 -0.69
N PRO A 272 24.00 22.21 -1.98
CA PRO A 272 23.16 21.36 -2.83
C PRO A 272 23.29 19.86 -2.49
N GLN A 273 24.39 19.47 -1.87
CA GLN A 273 24.61 18.13 -1.33
C GLN A 273 25.05 18.25 0.12
N TRP A 274 24.57 17.34 0.96
CA TRP A 274 24.90 17.31 2.38
C TRP A 274 25.39 15.91 2.76
N GLU A 275 26.62 15.84 3.29
CA GLU A 275 27.19 14.61 3.83
C GLU A 275 27.34 14.69 5.35
N PRO A 276 26.85 13.70 6.11
CA PRO A 276 26.99 13.68 7.57
C PRO A 276 28.44 13.62 8.05
N THR A 277 29.36 13.16 7.20
CA THR A 277 30.77 12.87 7.52
C THR A 277 31.69 14.08 7.45
N GLN A 278 31.23 15.22 6.91
CA GLN A 278 31.99 16.46 6.93
C GLN A 278 31.80 17.19 8.28
N GLY A 279 32.37 16.62 9.34
CA GLY A 279 32.58 17.35 10.59
C GLY A 279 33.59 18.47 10.36
N LYS A 280 33.16 19.74 10.44
CA LYS A 280 33.94 20.88 10.99
C LYS A 280 33.28 22.27 10.95
N MET A 281 32.05 22.47 10.48
CA MET A 281 31.32 23.73 10.74
C MET A 281 29.97 23.49 11.41
N PRO A 282 29.78 23.92 12.67
CA PRO A 282 28.46 23.90 13.30
C PRO A 282 27.56 24.95 12.62
N GLY A 283 26.46 24.53 12.02
CA GLY A 283 25.31 25.42 11.76
C GLY A 283 24.90 25.72 10.32
N GLN A 284 25.50 25.15 9.27
CA GLN A 284 24.97 25.31 7.90
C GLN A 284 24.13 24.09 7.47
N PHE A 285 22.85 24.12 7.85
CA PHE A 285 21.85 23.22 7.26
C PHE A 285 21.50 23.67 5.82
N PRO A 286 21.14 22.75 4.91
CA PRO A 286 20.71 23.13 3.57
C PRO A 286 19.49 24.05 3.61
N VAL A 287 19.60 25.25 3.04
CA VAL A 287 18.51 26.22 2.93
C VAL A 287 18.02 26.27 1.47
N PRO A 288 16.71 26.21 1.21
CA PRO A 288 16.15 26.31 -0.13
C PRO A 288 15.98 27.75 -0.59
N THR A 289 16.15 27.99 -1.89
CA THR A 289 15.85 29.26 -2.57
C THR A 289 15.00 29.02 -3.81
N PHE A 290 14.01 29.88 -4.02
CA PHE A 290 13.09 29.80 -5.15
C PHE A 290 13.55 30.65 -6.32
N HIS A 291 13.50 30.07 -7.53
CA HIS A 291 13.57 30.81 -8.79
C HIS A 291 12.28 30.61 -9.57
N LEU A 292 11.51 31.68 -9.68
CA LEU A 292 10.18 31.69 -10.31
C LEU A 292 10.26 32.28 -11.72
N VAL A 293 9.69 31.56 -12.68
CA VAL A 293 9.53 32.02 -14.07
C VAL A 293 8.04 31.99 -14.42
N HIS A 294 7.45 33.17 -14.61
CA HIS A 294 6.08 33.31 -15.09
C HIS A 294 6.03 33.01 -16.60
N CYS A 295 5.22 32.02 -16.99
CA CYS A 295 5.26 31.45 -18.33
C CYS A 295 4.12 31.93 -19.23
N LYS A 296 2.87 31.89 -18.75
CA LYS A 296 1.68 32.24 -19.54
C LYS A 296 0.51 32.63 -18.63
N VAL A 297 -0.36 33.49 -19.14
CA VAL A 297 -1.68 33.80 -18.60
C VAL A 297 -2.72 33.40 -19.65
N ASP A 298 -3.82 32.79 -19.23
CA ASP A 298 -4.99 32.52 -20.05
C ASP A 298 -6.25 32.95 -19.32
N MET A 299 -7.26 33.40 -20.08
CA MET A 299 -8.59 33.72 -19.56
C MET A 299 -9.58 32.77 -20.24
N PRO A 300 -10.18 31.81 -19.53
CA PRO A 300 -11.26 30.99 -20.07
C PRO A 300 -12.55 31.82 -20.23
N SER A 301 -12.53 32.90 -21.02
CA SER A 301 -13.65 33.85 -21.16
C SER A 301 -14.70 33.45 -22.19
N ASN A 302 -14.53 32.32 -22.89
CA ASN A 302 -15.52 31.84 -23.87
C ASN A 302 -15.99 30.45 -23.44
N MET A 303 -16.95 30.37 -22.52
CA MET A 303 -17.83 29.20 -22.43
C MET A 303 -19.02 29.53 -23.32
N MET A 304 -19.12 28.87 -24.46
CA MET A 304 -20.20 29.11 -25.42
C MET A 304 -21.53 28.77 -24.75
N ASP A 305 -22.48 29.71 -24.80
CA ASP A 305 -23.89 29.41 -24.56
C ASP A 305 -24.31 28.29 -25.52
N VAL A 306 -24.87 27.21 -24.98
CA VAL A 306 -25.28 26.02 -25.75
C VAL A 306 -26.53 26.31 -26.61
N ASN A 307 -27.09 27.52 -26.59
CA ASN A 307 -28.12 27.95 -27.53
C ASN A 307 -28.03 29.45 -27.82
N PRO A 308 -27.41 29.88 -28.94
CA PRO A 308 -27.83 31.13 -29.54
C PRO A 308 -29.18 30.85 -30.21
N GLY A 309 -30.27 31.29 -29.57
CA GLY A 309 -31.54 31.43 -30.28
C GLY A 309 -31.33 32.26 -31.56
N PRO A 310 -32.20 32.12 -32.58
CA PRO A 310 -31.94 32.67 -33.92
C PRO A 310 -31.84 34.20 -34.02
N ASP A 311 -32.12 34.92 -32.94
CA ASP A 311 -32.34 36.37 -32.99
C ASP A 311 -31.32 37.11 -32.12
N HIS A 312 -30.40 37.81 -32.81
CA HIS A 312 -29.47 38.87 -32.37
C HIS A 312 -27.96 38.51 -32.30
N PRO A 313 -27.22 38.65 -33.42
CA PRO A 313 -25.78 38.42 -33.48
C PRO A 313 -24.90 39.59 -32.96
N ASP A 314 -25.47 40.72 -32.52
CA ASP A 314 -24.71 41.98 -32.31
C ASP A 314 -24.90 42.65 -30.92
N GLN A 315 -24.76 41.90 -29.83
CA GLN A 315 -24.50 42.51 -28.51
C GLN A 315 -23.35 41.80 -27.80
N SER A 316 -22.12 42.24 -28.08
CA SER A 316 -20.98 41.98 -27.22
C SER A 316 -21.14 42.77 -25.91
N LEU A 317 -21.82 42.20 -24.92
CA LEU A 317 -21.80 42.72 -23.55
C LEU A 317 -20.37 42.58 -23.00
N PRO A 318 -19.72 43.67 -22.54
CA PRO A 318 -18.47 43.56 -21.81
C PRO A 318 -18.80 42.96 -20.45
N PHE A 319 -18.19 41.81 -20.13
CA PHE A 319 -18.38 41.01 -18.90
C PHE A 319 -19.64 40.13 -18.87
N SER A 320 -19.65 39.03 -19.64
CA SER A 320 -20.54 37.91 -19.33
C SER A 320 -20.09 37.28 -18.00
N ASN A 321 -20.84 37.48 -16.93
CA ASN A 321 -20.68 36.72 -15.69
C ASN A 321 -20.88 35.23 -16.02
N SER A 322 -19.79 34.47 -16.12
CA SER A 322 -19.87 33.02 -16.27
C SER A 322 -20.70 32.45 -15.12
N ILE A 323 -21.81 31.80 -15.44
CA ILE A 323 -22.67 31.06 -14.49
C ILE A 323 -21.84 30.00 -13.74
N TYR A 324 -20.74 29.54 -14.35
CA TYR A 324 -19.87 28.50 -13.81
C TYR A 324 -18.72 29.07 -12.98
N SER A 325 -18.47 28.44 -11.82
CA SER A 325 -17.35 28.74 -10.93
C SER A 325 -16.43 27.54 -10.79
N LEU A 326 -15.11 27.79 -10.75
CA LEU A 326 -14.10 26.76 -10.60
C LEU A 326 -14.24 26.05 -9.23
N THR A 327 -14.31 24.73 -9.25
CA THR A 327 -14.36 23.87 -8.06
C THR A 327 -13.13 22.95 -7.94
N ARG A 328 -12.38 22.76 -9.03
CA ARG A 328 -11.14 21.98 -9.03
C ARG A 328 -10.18 22.47 -10.10
N LEU A 329 -8.91 22.54 -9.77
CA LEU A 329 -7.80 22.76 -10.71
C LEU A 329 -6.75 21.70 -10.45
N GLU A 330 -6.27 21.01 -11.49
CA GLU A 330 -5.26 19.98 -11.35
C GLU A 330 -4.30 19.93 -12.54
N ILE A 331 -3.00 19.72 -12.29
CA ILE A 331 -2.01 19.43 -13.33
C ILE A 331 -1.77 17.93 -13.40
N MET A 332 -2.20 17.32 -14.50
CA MET A 332 -1.98 15.91 -14.78
C MET A 332 -0.51 15.70 -15.19
N PRO A 333 0.26 14.89 -14.44
CA PRO A 333 1.62 14.58 -14.84
C PRO A 333 1.62 13.75 -16.12
N GLY A 334 2.59 14.01 -16.99
CA GLY A 334 2.82 13.21 -18.18
C GLY A 334 3.01 11.72 -17.85
N GLN A 335 2.22 10.85 -18.47
CA GLN A 335 2.45 9.41 -18.42
C GLN A 335 3.79 9.08 -19.09
N VAL A 336 4.49 8.09 -18.55
CA VAL A 336 5.78 7.64 -19.11
C VAL A 336 5.56 6.40 -19.94
N ASP A 337 5.74 6.51 -21.25
CA ASP A 337 5.62 5.38 -22.17
C ASP A 337 6.92 4.56 -22.16
N GLY A 338 6.96 3.58 -21.26
CA GLY A 338 7.98 2.54 -21.22
C GLY A 338 9.42 2.99 -20.87
N PRO A 339 10.41 2.10 -21.06
CA PRO A 339 11.80 2.34 -20.66
C PRO A 339 12.51 3.42 -21.48
N ALA A 340 11.99 3.79 -22.67
CA ALA A 340 12.57 4.79 -23.55
C ALA A 340 12.30 6.24 -23.12
N GLY A 341 11.39 6.46 -22.15
CA GLY A 341 11.24 7.75 -21.46
C GLY A 341 10.60 8.87 -22.28
N SER A 342 9.99 8.58 -23.44
CA SER A 342 9.13 9.55 -24.12
C SER A 342 7.83 9.66 -23.34
N GLY A 343 7.76 10.61 -22.41
CA GLY A 343 6.54 10.88 -21.66
C GLY A 343 5.64 11.86 -22.41
N ALA A 344 4.32 11.70 -22.26
CA ALA A 344 3.37 12.74 -22.67
C ALA A 344 3.68 14.05 -21.93
N ASN A 345 3.43 15.20 -22.56
CA ASN A 345 3.55 16.47 -21.85
C ASN A 345 2.47 16.55 -20.75
N PRO A 346 2.78 17.17 -19.60
CA PRO A 346 1.76 17.45 -18.59
C PRO A 346 0.64 18.31 -19.19
N TRP A 347 -0.57 18.17 -18.65
CA TRP A 347 -1.75 18.91 -19.10
C TRP A 347 -2.55 19.39 -17.90
N ILE A 348 -3.37 20.42 -18.09
CA ILE A 348 -4.15 21.05 -17.02
C ILE A 348 -5.61 20.65 -17.17
N LEU A 349 -6.24 20.29 -16.06
CA LEU A 349 -7.67 20.02 -15.94
C LEU A 349 -8.28 21.06 -14.98
N ALA A 350 -9.40 21.65 -15.38
CA ALA A 350 -10.24 22.46 -14.53
C ALA A 350 -11.67 21.90 -14.54
N VAL A 351 -12.31 21.86 -13.38
CA VAL A 351 -13.74 21.57 -13.24
C VAL A 351 -14.44 22.85 -12.83
N LEU A 352 -15.44 23.25 -13.60
CA LEU A 352 -16.32 24.35 -13.25
C LEU A 352 -17.74 23.83 -13.04
N SER A 353 -18.40 24.26 -11.97
CA SER A 353 -19.74 23.80 -11.61
C SER A 353 -20.70 24.97 -11.44
N LYS A 354 -21.96 24.76 -11.83
CA LYS A 354 -23.02 25.78 -11.66
C LYS A 354 -23.43 25.94 -10.18
N PRO A 355 -23.76 27.15 -9.70
CA PRO A 355 -24.36 27.34 -8.38
C PRO A 355 -25.72 26.65 -8.30
N LEU A 356 -25.99 25.98 -7.17
CA LEU A 356 -27.29 25.35 -6.92
C LEU A 356 -28.40 26.39 -6.65
N HIS A 357 -28.03 27.59 -6.21
CA HIS A 357 -28.93 28.71 -5.94
C HIS A 357 -28.82 29.77 -7.04
N ALA A 358 -29.11 29.40 -8.28
CA ALA A 358 -29.29 30.39 -9.33
C ALA A 358 -30.48 31.30 -8.98
N ILE A 359 -30.26 32.62 -9.02
CA ILE A 359 -31.23 33.66 -8.66
C ILE A 359 -32.48 33.51 -9.54
N HIS A 360 -33.66 33.67 -8.92
CA HIS A 360 -35.01 33.53 -9.50
C HIS A 360 -35.31 34.35 -10.78
N ASP A 361 -34.41 35.21 -11.23
CA ASP A 361 -34.63 36.14 -12.34
C ASP A 361 -34.41 35.51 -13.74
N TYR A 362 -33.87 34.29 -13.83
CA TYR A 362 -33.67 33.57 -15.10
C TYR A 362 -34.16 32.11 -15.02
N PRO A 363 -35.43 31.84 -15.32
CA PRO A 363 -36.03 30.50 -15.22
C PRO A 363 -35.57 29.48 -16.29
N GLU A 364 -34.62 29.83 -17.17
CA GLU A 364 -34.11 28.96 -18.25
C GLU A 364 -32.62 28.62 -18.14
N GLN A 365 -32.08 28.37 -16.94
CA GLN A 365 -30.70 27.85 -16.80
C GLN A 365 -30.59 26.34 -17.10
N GLN A 366 -30.94 25.93 -18.33
CA GLN A 366 -30.77 24.57 -18.87
C GLN A 366 -29.31 24.28 -19.26
N GLY A 367 -28.37 24.46 -18.32
CA GLY A 367 -26.96 24.16 -18.52
C GLY A 367 -26.50 22.90 -17.77
N PRO A 368 -25.44 22.21 -18.24
CA PRO A 368 -24.84 21.06 -17.55
C PRO A 368 -24.43 21.43 -16.11
N SER A 369 -24.42 20.47 -15.21
CA SER A 369 -24.10 20.71 -13.79
C SER A 369 -22.61 20.99 -13.58
N SER A 370 -21.74 20.30 -14.30
CA SER A 370 -20.30 20.51 -14.31
C SER A 370 -19.73 20.52 -15.74
N ILE A 371 -18.64 21.24 -15.94
CA ILE A 371 -17.88 21.34 -17.19
C ILE A 371 -16.41 21.07 -16.89
N ILE A 372 -15.80 20.14 -17.62
CA ILE A 372 -14.38 19.86 -17.56
C ILE A 372 -13.69 20.60 -18.71
N VAL A 373 -12.78 21.51 -18.36
CA VAL A 373 -11.97 22.27 -19.31
C VAL A 373 -10.53 21.79 -19.22
N ARG A 374 -9.87 21.62 -20.38
CA ARG A 374 -8.54 21.00 -20.45
C ARG A 374 -7.59 21.80 -21.32
N TRP A 375 -6.30 21.81 -20.96
CA TRP A 375 -5.23 22.43 -21.76
C TRP A 375 -4.00 21.54 -21.88
N HIS A 376 -3.50 21.35 -23.09
CA HIS A 376 -2.16 20.81 -23.31
C HIS A 376 -1.09 21.90 -23.16
N LEU A 377 0.06 21.50 -22.60
CA LEU A 377 1.26 22.33 -22.57
C LEU A 377 2.13 21.98 -23.77
N ASP A 378 2.13 22.86 -24.77
CA ASP A 378 2.95 22.74 -25.97
C ASP A 378 4.20 23.64 -25.87
N SER A 379 5.26 23.27 -26.57
CA SER A 379 6.47 24.07 -26.68
C SER A 379 6.57 24.63 -28.10
N ALA A 380 6.34 25.93 -28.27
CA ALA A 380 6.43 26.61 -29.55
C ALA A 380 7.77 27.35 -29.69
N GLN A 381 8.30 27.41 -30.91
CA GLN A 381 9.42 28.28 -31.22
C GLN A 381 8.94 29.74 -31.20
N GLN A 382 9.66 30.61 -30.50
CA GLN A 382 9.36 32.04 -30.49
C GLN A 382 9.70 32.62 -31.87
N THR A 383 8.70 32.98 -32.67
CA THR A 383 8.91 33.82 -33.85
C THR A 383 8.75 35.28 -33.43
N LEU A 384 9.84 36.05 -33.50
CA LEU A 384 9.76 37.50 -33.34
C LEU A 384 8.94 38.10 -34.49
N HIS A 385 8.28 39.22 -34.24
CA HIS A 385 7.54 39.91 -35.29
C HIS A 385 8.52 40.35 -36.40
N PRO A 386 8.19 40.21 -37.70
CA PRO A 386 9.13 40.50 -38.81
C PRO A 386 9.77 41.90 -38.76
N LYS A 387 9.08 42.89 -38.18
CA LYS A 387 9.62 44.24 -37.93
C LYS A 387 10.87 44.28 -37.03
N PHE A 388 11.18 43.23 -36.28
CA PHE A 388 12.42 43.16 -35.52
C PHE A 388 13.64 42.85 -36.40
N ASP A 389 13.45 42.38 -37.63
CA ASP A 389 14.53 42.20 -38.61
C ASP A 389 15.08 43.55 -39.10
N GLU A 390 14.29 44.63 -38.98
CA GLU A 390 14.68 46.00 -39.34
C GLU A 390 15.60 46.66 -38.29
N VAL A 391 15.74 46.06 -37.10
CA VAL A 391 16.60 46.57 -36.03
C VAL A 391 17.99 45.94 -36.17
N THR A 392 18.94 46.66 -36.79
CA THR A 392 20.35 46.23 -36.89
C THR A 392 21.00 46.11 -35.50
N SER A 393 20.92 44.94 -34.87
CA SER A 393 21.62 44.65 -33.62
C SER A 393 22.95 43.92 -33.89
N LYS A 394 24.07 44.46 -33.41
CA LYS A 394 25.43 43.91 -33.58
C LYS A 394 25.77 42.72 -32.65
N LYS A 395 24.80 41.88 -32.30
CA LYS A 395 25.05 40.65 -31.52
C LYS A 395 24.27 39.48 -32.09
N SER A 396 24.85 38.84 -33.11
CA SER A 396 24.41 37.53 -33.61
C SER A 396 24.75 36.45 -32.59
N ASN A 397 23.71 35.95 -31.90
CA ASN A 397 23.54 34.59 -31.32
C ASN A 397 22.67 34.65 -30.04
N ALA A 398 21.49 35.25 -30.12
CA ALA A 398 20.45 34.95 -29.15
C ALA A 398 19.80 33.61 -29.54
N GLN A 399 20.13 32.52 -28.85
CA GLN A 399 19.31 31.31 -28.93
C GLN A 399 17.91 31.67 -28.44
N VAL A 400 16.96 31.74 -29.35
CA VAL A 400 15.56 32.00 -29.02
C VAL A 400 15.05 30.83 -28.19
N LYS A 401 14.78 31.08 -26.91
CA LYS A 401 14.28 30.03 -26.02
C LYS A 401 12.84 29.69 -26.41
N PRO A 402 12.49 28.40 -26.49
CA PRO A 402 11.12 28.00 -26.80
C PRO A 402 10.15 28.54 -25.75
N LYS A 403 9.00 29.04 -26.20
CA LYS A 403 7.92 29.56 -25.35
C LYS A 403 6.92 28.44 -25.08
N MET A 404 6.43 28.39 -23.86
CA MET A 404 5.38 27.44 -23.49
C MET A 404 4.02 28.02 -23.86
N GLU A 405 3.19 27.23 -24.52
CA GLU A 405 1.85 27.60 -24.96
C GLU A 405 0.82 26.65 -24.34
N LEU A 406 -0.20 27.24 -23.72
CA LEU A 406 -1.43 26.54 -23.34
C LEU A 406 -2.33 26.44 -24.57
N ARG A 407 -2.64 25.22 -25.00
CA ARG A 407 -3.61 24.93 -26.06
C ARG A 407 -4.84 24.29 -25.42
N ARG A 408 -5.98 25.00 -25.43
CA ARG A 408 -7.26 24.49 -24.92
C ARG A 408 -7.74 23.34 -25.79
N LEU A 409 -8.29 22.31 -25.15
CA LEU A 409 -8.93 21.15 -25.79
C LEU A 409 -10.44 21.30 -25.70
N GLU A 410 -11.16 20.40 -26.38
CA GLU A 410 -12.62 20.33 -26.29
C GLU A 410 -13.09 20.09 -24.85
N ASP A 411 -14.09 20.88 -24.46
CA ASP A 411 -14.71 20.81 -23.13
C ASP A 411 -15.59 19.55 -23.03
N ILE A 412 -15.68 18.98 -21.83
CA ILE A 412 -16.56 17.83 -21.55
C ILE A 412 -17.67 18.31 -20.63
N TYR A 413 -18.92 18.14 -21.06
CA TYR A 413 -20.11 18.56 -20.31
C TYR A 413 -20.66 17.38 -19.50
N CYS A 414 -21.05 17.65 -18.25
CA CYS A 414 -21.56 16.63 -17.33
C CYS A 414 -22.89 17.08 -16.70
N ASP A 415 -23.90 16.21 -16.74
CA ASP A 415 -25.21 16.49 -16.15
C ASP A 415 -25.21 16.38 -14.61
N LYS A 416 -24.16 15.77 -14.05
CA LYS A 416 -23.93 15.59 -12.61
C LYS A 416 -22.85 16.54 -12.10
N PHE A 417 -22.91 16.86 -10.81
CA PHE A 417 -21.86 17.65 -10.16
C PHE A 417 -20.65 16.76 -9.87
N ILE A 418 -19.48 17.19 -10.31
CA ILE A 418 -18.22 16.52 -9.96
C ILE A 418 -17.77 17.03 -8.58
N VAL A 419 -17.68 16.10 -7.61
CA VAL A 419 -17.30 16.39 -6.21
C VAL A 419 -15.87 15.95 -5.88
N SER A 420 -15.29 15.02 -6.66
CA SER A 420 -13.88 14.65 -6.53
C SER A 420 -13.23 14.31 -7.87
N VAL A 421 -11.93 14.60 -7.96
CA VAL A 421 -11.06 14.29 -9.10
C VAL A 421 -9.77 13.68 -8.57
N ASP A 422 -9.59 12.38 -8.81
CA ASP A 422 -8.50 11.60 -8.25
C ASP A 422 -7.73 10.84 -9.34
N VAL A 423 -6.40 10.94 -9.29
CA VAL A 423 -5.52 10.14 -10.14
C VAL A 423 -5.20 8.84 -9.41
N VAL A 424 -5.72 7.73 -9.92
CA VAL A 424 -5.68 6.42 -9.29
C VAL A 424 -4.83 5.43 -10.10
N GLU A 425 -4.63 4.22 -9.57
CA GLU A 425 -3.91 3.14 -10.26
C GLU A 425 -2.52 3.53 -10.78
N HIS A 426 -1.75 4.26 -9.96
CA HIS A 426 -0.40 4.74 -10.28
C HIS A 426 -0.33 5.69 -11.49
N GLY A 427 -1.41 6.43 -11.78
CA GLY A 427 -1.46 7.43 -12.84
C GLY A 427 -2.18 6.98 -14.11
N ALA A 428 -2.56 5.72 -14.22
CA ALA A 428 -3.19 5.19 -15.44
C ALA A 428 -4.65 5.65 -15.58
N VAL A 429 -5.35 5.90 -14.47
CA VAL A 429 -6.80 6.15 -14.46
C VAL A 429 -7.11 7.46 -13.73
N LEU A 430 -8.00 8.26 -14.32
CA LEU A 430 -8.63 9.43 -13.68
C LEU A 430 -10.03 9.02 -13.20
N ALA A 431 -10.24 9.00 -11.89
CA ALA A 431 -11.53 8.73 -11.28
C ALA A 431 -12.26 10.05 -10.99
N LEU A 432 -13.43 10.22 -11.59
CA LEU A 432 -14.35 11.33 -11.30
C LEU A 432 -15.49 10.82 -10.43
N THR A 433 -15.65 11.39 -9.24
CA THR A 433 -16.76 11.07 -8.35
C THR A 433 -17.83 12.14 -8.46
N HIS A 434 -19.07 11.71 -8.65
CA HIS A 434 -20.22 12.57 -8.84
C HIS A 434 -21.06 12.71 -7.57
N ASP A 435 -21.96 13.68 -7.55
CA ASP A 435 -22.87 13.96 -6.44
C ASP A 435 -23.89 12.86 -6.16
N ASP A 436 -24.16 11.97 -7.12
CA ASP A 436 -24.95 10.75 -6.90
C ASP A 436 -24.09 9.57 -6.37
N SER A 437 -22.85 9.85 -5.96
CA SER A 437 -21.86 8.86 -5.53
C SER A 437 -21.34 7.91 -6.61
N SER A 438 -21.73 8.05 -7.88
CA SER A 438 -21.16 7.26 -8.97
C SER A 438 -19.71 7.68 -9.27
N ILE A 439 -18.88 6.71 -9.66
CA ILE A 439 -17.48 6.93 -10.01
C ILE A 439 -17.29 6.57 -11.48
N THR A 440 -16.86 7.53 -12.30
CA THR A 440 -16.53 7.30 -13.70
C THR A 440 -15.02 7.34 -13.89
N CYS A 441 -14.48 6.28 -14.49
CA CYS A 441 -13.06 6.11 -14.72
C CYS A 441 -12.71 6.47 -16.17
N TYR A 442 -11.70 7.32 -16.35
CA TYR A 442 -11.17 7.73 -17.64
C TYR A 442 -9.71 7.31 -17.79
N ASP A 443 -9.31 6.98 -19.01
CA ASP A 443 -7.89 6.86 -19.36
C ASP A 443 -7.23 8.25 -19.31
N THR A 444 -6.12 8.39 -18.56
CA THR A 444 -5.49 9.71 -18.32
C THR A 444 -4.84 10.33 -19.55
N ARG A 445 -4.60 9.55 -20.61
CA ARG A 445 -3.93 10.00 -21.84
C ARG A 445 -4.93 10.45 -22.89
N THR A 446 -6.00 9.69 -23.06
CA THR A 446 -7.02 9.91 -24.10
C THR A 446 -8.26 10.61 -23.57
N MET A 447 -8.50 10.56 -22.25
CA MET A 447 -9.75 10.99 -21.61
C MET A 447 -10.99 10.29 -22.18
N SER A 448 -10.83 9.07 -22.69
CA SER A 448 -11.97 8.19 -22.98
C SER A 448 -12.44 7.52 -21.71
N ILE A 449 -13.75 7.33 -21.58
CA ILE A 449 -14.35 6.49 -20.53
C ILE A 449 -13.80 5.07 -20.69
N LEU A 450 -13.61 4.36 -19.57
CA LEU A 450 -13.23 2.95 -19.55
C LEU A 450 -14.49 2.09 -19.31
N PRO A 451 -15.18 1.60 -20.36
CA PRO A 451 -16.48 0.92 -20.24
C PRO A 451 -16.39 -0.56 -19.79
N GLY A 452 -15.20 -1.19 -19.84
CA GLY A 452 -15.01 -2.63 -19.63
C GLY A 452 -14.18 -3.27 -20.76
N VAL A 453 -13.92 -4.58 -20.70
CA VAL A 453 -12.93 -5.29 -21.54
C VAL A 453 -13.24 -5.20 -23.05
N ASP A 454 -12.57 -4.30 -23.77
CA ASP A 454 -12.51 -4.30 -25.25
C ASP A 454 -11.31 -5.11 -25.80
N ASP A 455 -10.23 -5.24 -25.01
CA ASP A 455 -9.00 -5.95 -25.38
C ASP A 455 -8.68 -7.07 -24.38
N SER A 456 -8.62 -8.32 -24.88
CA SER A 456 -8.27 -9.49 -24.07
C SER A 456 -6.76 -9.82 -24.07
N SER A 457 -5.95 -9.00 -24.74
CA SER A 457 -4.52 -9.22 -24.94
C SER A 457 -3.63 -8.26 -24.13
N THR A 458 -4.12 -7.08 -23.76
CA THR A 458 -3.41 -6.11 -22.92
C THR A 458 -4.27 -5.62 -21.76
N VAL A 459 -3.61 -5.31 -20.63
CA VAL A 459 -4.24 -4.78 -19.43
C VAL A 459 -3.38 -3.66 -18.86
N THR A 460 -3.99 -2.49 -18.68
CA THR A 460 -3.36 -1.30 -18.09
C THR A 460 -3.99 -0.91 -16.76
N SER A 461 -5.23 -1.29 -16.47
CA SER A 461 -5.90 -0.96 -15.20
C SER A 461 -7.00 -1.96 -14.80
N LEU A 462 -7.43 -1.90 -13.53
CA LEU A 462 -8.59 -2.64 -13.04
C LEU A 462 -9.87 -2.09 -13.67
N ALA A 463 -10.01 -0.76 -13.75
CA ALA A 463 -11.16 -0.11 -14.37
C ALA A 463 -11.34 -0.53 -15.85
N GLN A 464 -10.26 -0.63 -16.63
CA GLN A 464 -10.31 -1.07 -18.04
C GLN A 464 -10.96 -2.45 -18.18
N VAL A 465 -10.76 -3.35 -17.22
CA VAL A 465 -11.26 -4.73 -17.32
C VAL A 465 -12.61 -4.94 -16.63
N GLY A 466 -13.28 -3.85 -16.25
CA GLY A 466 -14.63 -3.87 -15.68
C GLY A 466 -14.69 -3.97 -14.15
N PHE A 467 -13.60 -3.71 -13.41
CA PHE A 467 -13.71 -3.53 -11.96
C PHE A 467 -14.37 -2.18 -11.68
N GLN A 468 -15.44 -2.19 -10.90
CA GLN A 468 -16.21 -1.00 -10.61
C GLN A 468 -16.51 -0.87 -9.12
N TYR A 469 -16.69 0.37 -8.66
CA TYR A 469 -17.12 0.65 -7.30
C TYR A 469 -18.65 0.64 -7.23
N PRO A 470 -19.26 -0.06 -6.27
CA PRO A 470 -20.68 0.07 -6.04
C PRO A 470 -21.01 1.53 -5.62
N PRO A 471 -22.17 2.07 -6.04
CA PRO A 471 -22.54 3.45 -5.72
C PRO A 471 -22.85 3.65 -4.22
N GLU A 472 -23.30 2.59 -3.55
CA GLU A 472 -23.52 2.57 -2.11
C GLU A 472 -22.30 2.03 -1.35
N PRO A 473 -22.03 2.54 -0.14
CA PRO A 473 -22.75 3.62 0.58
C PRO A 473 -22.45 5.01 0.04
N SER A 474 -23.45 5.89 -0.05
CA SER A 474 -23.34 7.24 -0.64
C SER A 474 -22.60 8.26 0.23
N GLY A 475 -21.90 9.21 -0.38
CA GLY A 475 -21.25 10.31 0.31
C GLY A 475 -20.53 11.29 -0.63
N LEU A 476 -20.27 12.49 -0.14
CA LEU A 476 -19.67 13.60 -0.91
C LEU A 476 -18.14 13.64 -0.84
N HIS A 477 -17.55 12.99 0.17
CA HIS A 477 -16.10 12.95 0.36
C HIS A 477 -15.60 11.52 0.23
N ILE A 478 -14.61 11.32 -0.62
CA ILE A 478 -14.04 10.02 -0.97
C ILE A 478 -12.52 10.06 -0.94
N ALA A 479 -11.90 8.95 -0.54
CA ALA A 479 -10.47 8.71 -0.70
C ALA A 479 -10.22 7.27 -1.14
N PHE A 480 -9.34 7.08 -2.11
CA PHE A 480 -8.99 5.76 -2.63
C PHE A 480 -7.84 5.12 -1.85
N SER A 481 -7.90 3.80 -1.68
CA SER A 481 -6.83 3.00 -1.08
C SER A 481 -5.56 3.08 -1.95
N PRO A 482 -4.38 2.69 -1.42
CA PRO A 482 -3.10 2.85 -2.12
C PRO A 482 -3.04 2.17 -3.50
N ASN A 483 -3.74 1.06 -3.68
CA ASN A 483 -3.84 0.36 -4.97
C ASN A 483 -5.21 0.52 -5.63
N SER A 484 -6.04 1.42 -5.11
CA SER A 484 -7.35 1.77 -5.68
C SER A 484 -8.25 0.56 -5.90
N CYS A 485 -8.20 -0.41 -4.96
CA CYS A 485 -9.09 -1.56 -4.91
C CYS A 485 -10.29 -1.31 -3.98
N ILE A 486 -10.16 -0.33 -3.09
CA ILE A 486 -11.15 0.07 -2.11
C ILE A 486 -11.18 1.60 -2.05
N ALA A 487 -12.35 2.19 -1.81
CA ALA A 487 -12.50 3.58 -1.48
C ALA A 487 -13.14 3.73 -0.08
N ALA A 488 -12.74 4.76 0.65
CA ALA A 488 -13.37 5.17 1.90
C ALA A 488 -14.22 6.41 1.62
N VAL A 489 -15.45 6.42 2.13
CA VAL A 489 -16.43 7.49 1.89
C VAL A 489 -16.98 7.97 3.23
N LEU A 490 -17.17 9.28 3.37
CA LEU A 490 -17.91 9.86 4.49
C LEU A 490 -19.39 9.97 4.10
N ASP A 491 -20.26 9.25 4.82
CA ASP A 491 -21.70 9.33 4.63
C ASP A 491 -22.29 10.65 5.17
N SER A 492 -23.60 10.83 5.02
CA SER A 492 -24.29 12.06 5.44
C SER A 492 -24.26 12.33 6.94
N ASP A 493 -23.91 11.33 7.75
CA ASP A 493 -23.78 11.42 9.20
C ASP A 493 -22.31 11.62 9.62
N GLY A 494 -21.40 11.75 8.65
CA GLY A 494 -19.96 11.89 8.87
C GLY A 494 -19.27 10.58 9.25
N GLN A 495 -19.95 9.43 9.09
CA GLN A 495 -19.36 8.13 9.38
C GLN A 495 -18.60 7.60 8.17
N MET A 496 -17.44 7.00 8.42
CA MET A 496 -16.60 6.44 7.37
C MET A 496 -17.06 5.03 7.01
N GLN A 497 -17.33 4.82 5.71
CA GLN A 497 -17.72 3.55 5.13
C GLN A 497 -16.76 3.13 4.01
N LEU A 498 -16.71 1.83 3.69
CA LEU A 498 -15.84 1.29 2.64
C LEU A 498 -16.64 0.83 1.42
N ARG A 499 -16.12 1.14 0.23
CA ARG A 499 -16.54 0.62 -1.07
C ARG A 499 -15.42 -0.22 -1.66
N ALA A 500 -15.55 -1.55 -1.64
CA ALA A 500 -14.62 -2.42 -2.34
C ALA A 500 -15.04 -2.56 -3.80
N MET A 501 -14.09 -2.60 -4.73
CA MET A 501 -14.39 -2.92 -6.13
C MET A 501 -15.08 -4.27 -6.25
N GLU A 502 -15.96 -4.39 -7.23
CA GLU A 502 -16.66 -5.62 -7.60
C GLU A 502 -16.35 -6.00 -9.05
N HIS A 503 -16.35 -7.30 -9.33
CA HIS A 503 -16.10 -7.86 -10.66
C HIS A 503 -16.72 -9.27 -10.74
N SER A 504 -17.24 -9.65 -11.91
CA SER A 504 -17.92 -10.94 -12.11
C SER A 504 -16.97 -12.10 -12.44
N PHE A 505 -15.69 -11.82 -12.71
CA PHE A 505 -14.65 -12.79 -13.08
C PHE A 505 -15.04 -13.72 -14.23
N GLY A 506 -15.81 -13.19 -15.20
CA GLY A 506 -16.30 -13.94 -16.36
C GLY A 506 -17.60 -14.71 -16.10
N SER A 507 -18.21 -14.62 -14.92
CA SER A 507 -19.52 -15.19 -14.62
C SER A 507 -20.63 -14.16 -14.88
N THR A 508 -21.08 -14.04 -16.12
CA THR A 508 -22.19 -13.15 -16.49
C THR A 508 -23.36 -14.00 -16.97
N GLU A 509 -24.54 -13.84 -16.37
CA GLU A 509 -25.79 -14.53 -16.78
C GLU A 509 -25.70 -16.07 -16.85
N GLY A 510 -24.84 -16.68 -16.02
CA GLY A 510 -24.66 -18.13 -15.96
C GLY A 510 -23.72 -18.72 -17.01
N LEU A 511 -23.13 -17.88 -17.88
CA LEU A 511 -22.07 -18.27 -18.81
C LEU A 511 -20.70 -17.89 -18.21
N TYR A 512 -19.75 -18.83 -18.22
CA TYR A 512 -18.39 -18.63 -17.76
C TYR A 512 -17.45 -18.34 -18.93
N ASP A 513 -16.82 -17.17 -18.93
CA ASP A 513 -15.79 -16.78 -19.88
C ASP A 513 -14.39 -16.85 -19.25
N GLU A 514 -13.61 -17.85 -19.67
CA GLU A 514 -12.22 -18.06 -19.23
C GLU A 514 -11.29 -16.92 -19.63
N SER A 515 -11.54 -16.26 -20.77
CA SER A 515 -10.75 -15.10 -21.21
C SER A 515 -10.94 -13.93 -20.25
N ASN A 516 -12.18 -13.63 -19.88
CA ASN A 516 -12.51 -12.58 -18.91
C ASN A 516 -11.95 -12.89 -17.52
N PHE A 517 -12.01 -14.16 -17.09
CA PHE A 517 -11.35 -14.59 -15.86
C PHE A 517 -9.83 -14.36 -15.92
N SER A 518 -9.17 -14.76 -17.01
CA SER A 518 -7.73 -14.60 -17.22
C SER A 518 -7.30 -13.13 -17.20
N VAL A 519 -8.06 -12.26 -17.87
CA VAL A 519 -7.84 -10.80 -17.91
C VAL A 519 -8.01 -10.18 -16.53
N ALA A 520 -9.05 -10.56 -15.77
CA ALA A 520 -9.28 -10.06 -14.42
C ALA A 520 -8.17 -10.45 -13.42
N ILE A 521 -7.68 -11.70 -13.50
CA ILE A 521 -6.54 -12.16 -12.70
C ILE A 521 -5.27 -11.39 -13.07
N ALA A 522 -5.07 -11.09 -14.36
CA ALA A 522 -3.92 -10.29 -14.80
C ALA A 522 -3.99 -8.84 -14.28
N ALA A 523 -5.18 -8.22 -14.26
CA ALA A 523 -5.37 -6.88 -13.71
C ALA A 523 -5.08 -6.81 -12.20
N LEU A 524 -5.62 -7.74 -11.41
CA LEU A 524 -5.30 -7.84 -9.97
C LEU A 524 -3.80 -8.09 -9.74
N THR A 525 -3.17 -8.90 -10.59
CA THR A 525 -1.73 -9.17 -10.49
C THR A 525 -0.90 -7.92 -10.83
N LEU A 526 -1.32 -7.15 -11.84
CA LEU A 526 -0.69 -5.87 -12.19
C LEU A 526 -0.81 -4.88 -11.03
N ALA A 527 -1.98 -4.76 -10.41
CA ALA A 527 -2.19 -3.92 -9.22
C ALA A 527 -1.25 -4.33 -8.07
N PHE A 528 -1.14 -5.63 -7.78
CA PHE A 528 -0.24 -6.13 -6.74
C PHE A 528 1.24 -5.87 -7.06
N SER A 529 1.61 -5.99 -8.34
CA SER A 529 2.98 -5.74 -8.82
C SER A 529 3.35 -4.27 -8.68
N ARG A 530 2.42 -3.35 -9.03
CA ARG A 530 2.58 -1.90 -8.84
C ARG A 530 2.73 -1.54 -7.36
N GLY A 531 1.85 -2.02 -6.50
CA GLY A 531 1.94 -1.80 -5.04
C GLY A 531 3.24 -2.33 -4.45
N SER A 532 3.71 -3.48 -4.91
CA SER A 532 5.01 -4.06 -4.51
C SER A 532 6.20 -3.23 -5.01
N GLY A 533 6.13 -2.72 -6.25
CA GLY A 533 7.16 -1.86 -6.83
C GLY A 533 7.27 -0.50 -6.16
N ALA A 534 6.12 0.10 -5.81
CA ALA A 534 6.00 1.37 -5.09
C ALA A 534 6.13 1.24 -3.56
N GLU A 535 6.49 0.06 -3.06
CA GLU A 535 6.60 -0.28 -1.63
C GLU A 535 5.37 0.03 -0.76
N SER A 536 4.20 0.16 -1.39
CA SER A 536 2.95 0.55 -0.73
C SER A 536 2.32 -0.61 0.06
N ASN A 537 1.36 -0.28 0.92
CA ASN A 537 0.49 -1.27 1.56
C ASN A 537 -0.35 -1.97 0.47
N THR A 538 -0.55 -3.29 0.60
CA THR A 538 -1.29 -4.14 -0.36
C THR A 538 -2.43 -4.92 0.31
N ASP A 539 -2.88 -4.47 1.47
CA ASP A 539 -3.94 -5.10 2.27
C ASP A 539 -5.31 -4.93 1.61
N ASP A 540 -5.51 -3.85 0.86
CA ASP A 540 -6.69 -3.62 0.02
C ASP A 540 -6.86 -4.70 -1.05
N ILE A 541 -5.77 -5.06 -1.76
CA ILE A 541 -5.77 -6.15 -2.74
C ILE A 541 -6.05 -7.49 -2.06
N LEU A 542 -5.44 -7.75 -0.90
CA LEU A 542 -5.70 -8.98 -0.14
C LEU A 542 -7.16 -9.08 0.29
N MET A 543 -7.76 -7.97 0.73
CA MET A 543 -9.17 -7.92 1.11
C MET A 543 -10.10 -8.18 -0.09
N VAL A 544 -9.84 -7.55 -1.24
CA VAL A 544 -10.62 -7.79 -2.48
C VAL A 544 -10.46 -9.23 -2.95
N ALA A 545 -9.25 -9.78 -2.94
CA ALA A 545 -9.00 -11.18 -3.30
C ALA A 545 -9.73 -12.17 -2.36
N LEU A 546 -9.78 -11.90 -1.05
CA LEU A 546 -10.52 -12.71 -0.09
C LEU A 546 -12.04 -12.63 -0.29
N ARG A 547 -12.55 -11.46 -0.69
CA ARG A 547 -13.98 -11.21 -0.92
C ARG A 547 -14.48 -11.83 -2.23
N LEU A 548 -13.72 -11.69 -3.31
CA LEU A 548 -14.20 -12.01 -4.66
C LEU A 548 -13.71 -13.37 -5.20
N LEU A 549 -12.54 -13.87 -4.78
CA LEU A 549 -11.98 -15.10 -5.36
C LEU A 549 -12.36 -16.35 -4.57
N THR A 550 -12.73 -17.40 -5.29
CA THR A 550 -12.85 -18.77 -4.76
C THR A 550 -11.47 -19.33 -4.35
N PRO A 551 -11.38 -20.37 -3.51
CA PRO A 551 -10.11 -21.00 -3.15
C PRO A 551 -9.24 -21.40 -4.35
N GLU A 552 -9.85 -21.91 -5.42
CA GLU A 552 -9.19 -22.31 -6.65
C GLU A 552 -8.67 -21.08 -7.41
N ALA A 553 -9.49 -20.04 -7.55
CA ALA A 553 -9.09 -18.78 -8.19
C ALA A 553 -7.96 -18.07 -7.44
N ARG A 554 -7.91 -18.19 -6.10
CA ARG A 554 -6.79 -17.66 -5.29
C ARG A 554 -5.48 -18.35 -5.64
N ILE A 555 -5.48 -19.66 -5.91
CA ILE A 555 -4.28 -20.39 -6.34
C ILE A 555 -3.81 -19.87 -7.70
N THR A 556 -4.73 -19.67 -8.65
CA THR A 556 -4.41 -19.09 -9.96
C THR A 556 -3.83 -17.68 -9.81
N PHE A 557 -4.43 -16.83 -8.98
CA PHE A 557 -3.93 -15.49 -8.67
C PHE A 557 -2.52 -15.51 -8.07
N ILE A 558 -2.28 -16.34 -7.05
CA ILE A 558 -0.95 -16.47 -6.44
C ILE A 558 0.07 -16.94 -7.49
N SER A 559 -0.26 -17.95 -8.29
CA SER A 559 0.60 -18.45 -9.36
C SER A 559 0.96 -17.33 -10.33
N GLU A 560 0.00 -16.48 -10.68
CA GLU A 560 0.21 -15.34 -11.55
C GLU A 560 1.11 -14.28 -10.90
N VAL A 561 0.95 -13.99 -9.61
CA VAL A 561 1.80 -13.06 -8.84
C VAL A 561 3.27 -13.50 -8.82
N TYR A 562 3.55 -14.80 -8.58
CA TYR A 562 4.92 -15.32 -8.64
C TYR A 562 5.51 -15.31 -10.05
N ARG A 563 4.68 -15.22 -11.10
CA ARG A 563 5.16 -15.04 -12.49
C ARG A 563 5.45 -13.57 -12.77
N ALA A 564 4.57 -12.67 -12.34
CA ALA A 564 4.67 -11.24 -12.59
C ALA A 564 5.84 -10.58 -11.86
N LEU A 565 6.00 -10.92 -10.58
CA LEU A 565 7.19 -10.58 -9.82
C LEU A 565 8.22 -11.66 -10.15
N PRO A 566 9.40 -11.34 -10.72
CA PRO A 566 10.37 -12.32 -11.24
C PRO A 566 11.07 -13.10 -10.10
N VAL A 567 10.30 -13.87 -9.34
CA VAL A 567 10.72 -14.72 -8.24
C VAL A 567 10.97 -16.10 -8.82
N ASN A 568 12.24 -16.39 -9.08
CA ASN A 568 12.64 -17.74 -9.48
C ASN A 568 12.52 -18.66 -8.26
N CYS A 569 11.53 -19.55 -8.24
CA CYS A 569 11.34 -20.50 -7.14
C CYS A 569 12.47 -21.55 -7.01
N ASN A 570 13.44 -21.59 -7.94
CA ASN A 570 14.63 -22.44 -7.87
C ASN A 570 15.83 -21.66 -7.28
N PHE A 571 16.15 -21.92 -6.01
CA PHE A 571 17.30 -21.30 -5.30
C PHE A 571 18.47 -22.27 -5.09
N THR A 572 18.72 -23.18 -6.02
CA THR A 572 19.82 -24.15 -5.89
C THR A 572 21.20 -23.52 -6.11
N VAL A 573 21.33 -22.54 -7.01
CA VAL A 573 22.62 -21.92 -7.40
C VAL A 573 22.79 -20.50 -6.83
N GLU A 574 21.78 -19.62 -6.95
CA GLU A 574 21.90 -18.19 -6.61
C GLU A 574 21.35 -17.83 -5.21
N GLN A 575 21.80 -18.55 -4.18
CA GLN A 575 21.24 -18.42 -2.83
C GLN A 575 21.47 -17.06 -2.19
N ASP A 576 22.52 -16.33 -2.55
CA ASP A 576 22.80 -15.01 -1.97
C ASP A 576 21.78 -13.95 -2.44
N LYS A 577 21.17 -14.13 -3.61
CA LYS A 577 20.09 -13.25 -4.11
C LYS A 577 18.78 -13.44 -3.33
N LEU A 578 18.60 -14.58 -2.65
CA LEU A 578 17.41 -14.87 -1.85
C LEU A 578 17.21 -13.85 -0.72
N MET A 579 18.29 -13.45 -0.06
CA MET A 579 18.27 -12.56 1.10
C MET A 579 17.93 -11.11 0.70
N SER A 580 18.33 -10.69 -0.49
CA SER A 580 18.21 -9.33 -1.00
C SER A 580 17.01 -9.10 -1.94
N ASN A 581 16.31 -10.16 -2.35
CA ASN A 581 15.16 -10.02 -3.25
C ASN A 581 13.98 -9.33 -2.53
N PRO A 582 13.51 -8.16 -3.03
CA PRO A 582 12.46 -7.38 -2.38
C PRO A 582 11.05 -7.98 -2.53
N TYR A 583 10.84 -8.85 -3.50
CA TYR A 583 9.51 -9.38 -3.86
C TYR A 583 9.16 -10.68 -3.15
N ILE A 584 10.15 -11.50 -2.80
CA ILE A 584 9.92 -12.75 -2.05
C ILE A 584 9.06 -12.54 -0.80
N PRO A 585 9.39 -11.62 0.13
CA PRO A 585 8.54 -11.40 1.30
C PRO A 585 7.14 -10.89 0.95
N ARG A 586 6.96 -10.17 -0.17
CA ARG A 586 5.66 -9.69 -0.64
C ARG A 586 4.79 -10.86 -1.12
N CYS A 587 5.32 -11.75 -1.97
CA CYS A 587 4.60 -12.93 -2.47
C CYS A 587 4.21 -13.88 -1.34
N LEU A 588 5.18 -14.22 -0.46
CA LEU A 588 4.93 -15.10 0.68
C LEU A 588 3.88 -14.51 1.62
N SER A 589 3.90 -13.20 1.82
CA SER A 589 2.94 -12.54 2.70
C SER A 589 1.52 -12.57 2.16
N LEU A 590 1.34 -12.26 0.87
CA LEU A 590 0.04 -12.37 0.20
C LEU A 590 -0.51 -13.80 0.31
N GLN A 591 0.32 -14.79 -0.04
CA GLN A 591 -0.04 -16.21 0.03
C GLN A 591 -0.38 -16.65 1.46
N SER A 592 0.41 -16.22 2.45
CA SER A 592 0.14 -16.47 3.86
C SER A 592 -1.17 -15.82 4.33
N GLY A 593 -1.53 -14.65 3.80
CA GLY A 593 -2.76 -13.93 4.13
C GLY A 593 -4.01 -14.60 3.59
N LEU A 594 -3.97 -15.11 2.35
CA LEU A 594 -5.15 -15.68 1.66
C LEU A 594 -5.75 -16.93 2.32
N GLY A 595 -4.95 -17.66 3.11
CA GLY A 595 -5.38 -18.86 3.81
C GLY A 595 -5.41 -18.72 5.35
N PHE A 596 -5.44 -17.49 5.86
CA PHE A 596 -5.52 -17.20 7.29
C PHE A 596 -6.98 -17.06 7.77
N GLY A 597 -7.42 -17.97 8.65
CA GLY A 597 -8.79 -17.99 9.19
C GLY A 597 -8.91 -17.48 10.62
N GLY A 598 -7.99 -16.61 11.06
CA GLY A 598 -7.90 -16.13 12.44
C GLY A 598 -6.88 -16.91 13.27
N ARG A 599 -6.49 -16.33 14.41
CA ARG A 599 -5.38 -16.81 15.25
C ARG A 599 -5.67 -18.14 15.93
N PHE A 600 -6.94 -18.40 16.22
CA PHE A 600 -7.39 -19.58 16.96
C PHE A 600 -7.67 -20.80 16.06
N LYS A 601 -7.53 -20.64 14.74
CA LYS A 601 -7.66 -21.72 13.76
C LYS A 601 -6.30 -22.03 13.14
N PRO A 602 -6.03 -23.29 12.75
CA PRO A 602 -4.86 -23.61 11.95
C PRO A 602 -4.93 -22.91 10.60
N ARG A 603 -3.76 -22.50 10.07
CA ARG A 603 -3.64 -22.02 8.70
C ARG A 603 -3.90 -23.18 7.73
N SER A 604 -4.48 -22.90 6.58
CA SER A 604 -4.44 -23.88 5.47
C SER A 604 -2.99 -24.21 5.12
N LEU A 605 -2.72 -25.41 4.59
CA LEU A 605 -1.34 -25.84 4.32
C LEU A 605 -0.63 -24.90 3.34
N SER A 606 -1.33 -24.43 2.30
CA SER A 606 -0.83 -23.43 1.33
C SER A 606 -0.54 -22.05 1.94
N SER A 607 -1.09 -21.73 3.11
CA SER A 607 -0.76 -20.54 3.91
C SER A 607 0.30 -20.82 4.98
N ALA A 608 0.34 -22.03 5.53
CA ALA A 608 1.31 -22.43 6.56
C ALA A 608 2.74 -22.51 6.01
N VAL A 609 2.92 -23.03 4.79
CA VAL A 609 4.22 -23.10 4.10
C VAL A 609 4.86 -21.72 3.96
N PRO A 610 4.25 -20.72 3.30
CA PRO A 610 4.86 -19.40 3.17
C PRO A 610 5.00 -18.68 4.52
N TYR A 611 4.10 -18.91 5.48
CA TYR A 611 4.23 -18.38 6.84
C TYR A 611 5.50 -18.92 7.52
N ALA A 612 5.77 -20.23 7.42
CA ALA A 612 7.01 -20.82 7.93
C ALA A 612 8.25 -20.24 7.22
N ILE A 613 8.20 -20.05 5.90
CA ILE A 613 9.30 -19.47 5.13
C ILE A 613 9.57 -18.02 5.55
N ILE A 614 8.54 -17.20 5.81
CA ILE A 614 8.70 -15.83 6.32
C ILE A 614 9.47 -15.83 7.66
N GLN A 615 9.16 -16.78 8.54
CA GLN A 615 9.82 -16.91 9.84
C GLN A 615 11.29 -17.33 9.69
N LEU A 616 11.57 -18.31 8.83
CA LEU A 616 12.93 -18.75 8.49
C LEU A 616 13.74 -17.61 7.85
N ARG A 617 13.12 -16.82 6.97
CA ARG A 617 13.71 -15.63 6.38
C ARG A 617 14.04 -14.59 7.45
N HIS A 618 13.12 -14.31 8.37
CA HIS A 618 13.37 -13.36 9.47
C HIS A 618 14.60 -13.77 10.28
N SER A 619 14.67 -15.02 10.75
CA SER A 619 15.81 -15.49 11.56
C SER A 619 17.13 -15.48 10.78
N SER A 620 17.13 -15.93 9.51
CA SER A 620 18.35 -15.90 8.68
C SER A 620 18.85 -14.49 8.40
N VAL A 621 17.95 -13.55 8.07
CA VAL A 621 18.30 -12.15 7.79
C VAL A 621 18.78 -11.45 9.06
N LEU A 622 18.14 -11.75 10.20
CA LEU A 622 18.57 -11.30 11.52
C LEU A 622 20.02 -11.71 11.81
N PHE A 623 20.37 -12.99 11.64
CA PHE A 623 21.73 -13.46 11.87
C PHE A 623 22.72 -12.78 10.92
N ALA A 624 22.39 -12.67 9.63
CA ALA A 624 23.25 -12.01 8.65
C ALA A 624 23.56 -10.55 9.04
N TYR A 625 22.54 -9.78 9.41
CA TYR A 625 22.75 -8.40 9.88
C TYR A 625 23.52 -8.36 11.20
N PHE A 626 23.18 -9.21 12.17
CA PHE A 626 23.90 -9.27 13.45
C PHE A 626 25.42 -9.39 13.25
N PHE A 627 25.88 -10.25 12.35
CA PHE A 627 27.31 -10.36 12.03
C PHE A 627 27.87 -9.16 11.26
N GLN A 628 27.12 -8.58 10.32
CA GLN A 628 27.56 -7.38 9.60
C GLN A 628 27.79 -6.21 10.57
N TYR A 629 26.90 -6.06 11.56
CA TYR A 629 27.03 -5.04 12.60
C TYR A 629 28.20 -5.31 13.56
N ASN A 630 28.48 -6.56 13.91
CA ASN A 630 29.60 -6.92 14.79
C ASN A 630 30.98 -6.88 14.11
N LYS A 631 31.06 -6.86 12.77
CA LYS A 631 32.35 -6.77 12.03
C LYS A 631 32.99 -5.37 12.05
N GLY A 632 32.24 -4.33 12.44
CA GLY A 632 32.70 -2.95 12.38
C GLY A 632 33.47 -2.50 13.61
N GLY A 633 34.69 -3.02 13.84
CA GLY A 633 35.85 -2.44 14.56
C GLY A 633 35.72 -1.59 15.84
N GLN A 634 34.53 -1.37 16.40
CA GLN A 634 34.30 -0.54 17.58
C GLN A 634 33.97 -1.46 18.75
N SER A 635 34.76 -1.30 19.81
CA SER A 635 34.72 -2.02 21.09
C SER A 635 33.46 -1.69 21.93
N ASP A 636 32.29 -1.58 21.31
CA ASP A 636 31.05 -1.34 22.03
C ASP A 636 30.39 -2.67 22.42
N ALA A 637 30.03 -2.78 23.71
CA ALA A 637 29.35 -3.94 24.26
C ALA A 637 28.07 -4.25 23.45
N HIS A 638 27.82 -5.54 23.19
CA HIS A 638 26.63 -5.98 22.48
C HIS A 638 25.34 -5.46 23.15
N ASP A 639 24.47 -4.83 22.37
CA ASP A 639 23.20 -4.29 22.86
C ASP A 639 22.29 -5.41 23.41
N PRO A 640 21.79 -5.30 24.67
CA PRO A 640 20.92 -6.31 25.26
C PRO A 640 19.63 -6.57 24.48
N ALA A 641 19.03 -5.55 23.86
CA ALA A 641 17.79 -5.69 23.09
C ALA A 641 18.02 -6.48 21.78
N VAL A 642 19.17 -6.27 21.13
CA VAL A 642 19.59 -7.06 19.97
C VAL A 642 19.87 -8.51 20.39
N LEU A 643 20.64 -8.72 21.46
CA LEU A 643 20.95 -10.06 21.96
C LEU A 643 19.70 -10.83 22.37
N ARG A 644 18.70 -10.17 22.97
CA ARG A 644 17.41 -10.79 23.30
C ARG A 644 16.68 -11.28 22.04
N MET A 645 16.70 -10.50 20.96
CA MET A 645 16.12 -10.90 19.68
C MET A 645 16.87 -12.08 19.05
N VAL A 646 18.20 -12.08 19.12
CA VAL A 646 19.04 -13.22 18.68
C VAL A 646 18.71 -14.47 19.51
N LEU A 647 18.63 -14.36 20.83
CA LEU A 647 18.32 -15.46 21.74
C LEU A 647 17.00 -16.16 21.42
N GLY A 648 15.91 -15.41 21.30
CA GLY A 648 14.62 -16.04 20.99
C GLY A 648 14.60 -16.65 19.58
N ASN A 649 15.26 -16.03 18.60
CA ASN A 649 15.37 -16.63 17.26
C ASN A 649 16.26 -17.89 17.25
N THR A 650 17.31 -17.95 18.07
CA THR A 650 18.08 -19.18 18.28
C THR A 650 17.20 -20.29 18.86
N LYS A 651 16.46 -20.01 19.96
CA LYS A 651 15.52 -20.99 20.55
C LYS A 651 14.46 -21.43 19.55
N TRP A 652 13.83 -20.50 18.84
CA TRP A 652 12.79 -20.80 17.84
C TRP A 652 13.33 -21.65 16.69
N THR A 653 14.51 -21.34 16.15
CA THR A 653 15.08 -22.08 15.03
C THR A 653 15.53 -23.49 15.42
N LEU A 654 16.07 -23.67 16.63
CA LEU A 654 16.37 -24.99 17.18
C LEU A 654 15.08 -25.81 17.34
N ASP A 655 14.07 -25.27 18.02
CA ASP A 655 12.79 -25.96 18.23
C ASP A 655 12.06 -26.26 16.92
N PHE A 656 12.08 -25.34 15.95
CA PHE A 656 11.55 -25.59 14.63
C PHE A 656 12.31 -26.72 13.92
N SER A 657 13.63 -26.78 14.06
CA SER A 657 14.44 -27.87 13.49
C SER A 657 14.16 -29.21 14.18
N HIS A 658 13.90 -29.22 15.48
CA HIS A 658 13.48 -30.43 16.20
C HIS A 658 12.07 -30.87 15.78
N PHE A 659 11.13 -29.93 15.64
CA PHE A 659 9.79 -30.17 15.12
C PHE A 659 9.84 -30.79 13.72
N LEU A 660 10.68 -30.26 12.82
CA LEU A 660 10.89 -30.84 11.49
C LEU A 660 11.37 -32.29 11.57
N LEU A 661 12.37 -32.58 12.40
CA LEU A 661 12.88 -33.94 12.56
C LEU A 661 11.86 -34.88 13.17
N ASN A 662 11.12 -34.45 14.20
CA ASN A 662 10.12 -35.27 14.88
C ASN A 662 9.11 -35.83 13.88
N GLU A 663 8.49 -34.94 13.12
CA GLU A 663 7.48 -35.28 12.12
C GLU A 663 8.06 -36.14 10.99
N ILE A 664 9.32 -35.89 10.60
CA ILE A 664 9.99 -36.66 9.55
C ILE A 664 10.34 -38.07 10.01
N PHE A 665 10.73 -38.25 11.28
CA PHE A 665 10.96 -39.58 11.84
C PHE A 665 9.66 -40.36 11.95
N ASP A 666 8.59 -39.73 12.41
CA ASP A 666 7.28 -40.36 12.55
C ASP A 666 6.73 -40.76 11.18
N MET A 667 6.82 -39.88 10.17
CA MET A 667 6.48 -40.23 8.79
C MET A 667 7.37 -41.35 8.23
N ALA A 668 8.67 -41.34 8.47
CA ALA A 668 9.55 -42.40 7.96
C ALA A 668 9.16 -43.78 8.51
N ASP A 669 8.74 -43.86 9.77
CA ASP A 669 8.24 -45.11 10.37
C ASP A 669 6.88 -45.51 9.75
N GLU A 670 5.96 -44.57 9.56
CA GLU A 670 4.67 -44.83 8.91
C GLU A 670 4.82 -45.34 7.47
N PHE A 671 5.87 -44.93 6.76
CA PHE A 671 6.13 -45.33 5.38
C PHE A 671 6.99 -46.60 5.28
N GLN A 672 7.61 -47.07 6.37
CA GLN A 672 8.58 -48.17 6.35
C GLN A 672 8.05 -49.44 5.68
N GLY A 673 6.79 -49.80 5.92
CA GLY A 673 6.17 -51.02 5.36
C GLY A 673 5.91 -50.98 3.86
N ILE A 674 5.94 -49.80 3.23
CA ILE A 674 5.61 -49.62 1.80
C ILE A 674 6.78 -49.05 0.99
N LEU A 675 7.96 -48.86 1.59
CA LEU A 675 9.14 -48.31 0.89
C LEU A 675 9.58 -49.15 -0.32
N ASN A 676 9.30 -50.45 -0.30
CA ASN A 676 9.66 -51.38 -1.37
C ASN A 676 8.59 -51.48 -2.47
N ASP A 677 7.44 -50.81 -2.31
CA ASP A 677 6.34 -50.76 -3.29
C ASP A 677 6.19 -49.31 -3.81
N PRO A 678 6.76 -49.00 -5.00
CA PRO A 678 6.75 -47.65 -5.54
C PRO A 678 5.33 -47.11 -5.81
N GLU A 679 4.37 -47.96 -6.15
CA GLU A 679 3.01 -47.54 -6.48
C GLU A 679 2.24 -47.22 -5.19
N ALA A 680 2.27 -48.12 -4.21
CA ALA A 680 1.66 -47.87 -2.90
C ALA A 680 2.30 -46.67 -2.19
N PHE A 681 3.63 -46.51 -2.30
CA PHE A 681 4.36 -45.35 -1.78
C PHE A 681 3.87 -44.05 -2.43
N ALA A 682 3.81 -43.99 -3.75
CA ALA A 682 3.38 -42.80 -4.48
C ALA A 682 1.92 -42.44 -4.17
N GLN A 683 1.03 -43.43 -4.05
CA GLN A 683 -0.37 -43.21 -3.69
C GLN A 683 -0.52 -42.68 -2.26
N LYS A 684 0.18 -43.27 -1.28
CA LYS A 684 0.18 -42.78 0.11
C LYS A 684 0.72 -41.36 0.19
N LEU A 685 1.86 -41.09 -0.46
CA LEU A 685 2.51 -39.78 -0.45
C LEU A 685 1.63 -38.68 -1.06
N LYS A 686 0.90 -38.97 -2.15
CA LYS A 686 -0.06 -38.01 -2.76
C LYS A 686 -1.14 -37.54 -1.78
N ASN A 687 -1.54 -38.41 -0.84
CA ASN A 687 -2.54 -38.10 0.17
C ASN A 687 -1.93 -37.55 1.47
N THR A 688 -0.60 -37.53 1.60
CA THR A 688 0.09 -37.02 2.79
C THR A 688 0.23 -35.50 2.74
N THR A 689 -0.37 -34.83 3.72
CA THR A 689 -0.19 -33.39 3.95
C THR A 689 0.81 -33.17 5.08
N SER A 690 2.03 -32.72 4.77
CA SER A 690 3.06 -32.48 5.77
C SER A 690 3.81 -31.18 5.51
N LEU A 691 3.67 -30.22 6.43
CA LEU A 691 4.42 -28.97 6.41
C LEU A 691 5.94 -29.23 6.47
N PRO A 692 6.47 -30.06 7.40
CA PRO A 692 7.89 -30.38 7.45
C PRO A 692 8.46 -30.92 6.14
N LEU A 693 7.72 -31.82 5.50
CA LEU A 693 8.17 -32.40 4.23
C LEU A 693 8.22 -31.35 3.12
N LEU A 694 7.21 -30.49 3.01
CA LEU A 694 7.20 -29.39 2.04
C LEU A 694 8.34 -28.39 2.28
N ILE A 695 8.64 -28.07 3.55
CA ILE A 695 9.74 -27.20 3.97
C ILE A 695 11.11 -27.82 3.63
N LEU A 696 11.25 -29.14 3.75
CA LEU A 696 12.48 -29.83 3.40
C LEU A 696 12.63 -30.05 1.90
N LEU A 697 11.55 -30.19 1.14
CA LEU A 697 11.63 -30.37 -0.31
C LEU A 697 11.83 -29.05 -1.05
N SER A 698 11.34 -27.92 -0.53
CA SER A 698 11.45 -26.63 -1.24
C SER A 698 12.86 -26.07 -1.18
N SER A 699 13.39 -25.65 -2.31
CA SER A 699 14.73 -25.06 -2.40
C SER A 699 14.84 -23.73 -1.63
N MET A 700 13.75 -22.94 -1.57
CA MET A 700 13.71 -21.65 -0.89
C MET A 700 13.86 -21.81 0.64
N SER A 701 13.02 -22.63 1.26
CA SER A 701 13.11 -22.91 2.71
C SER A 701 14.41 -23.61 3.09
N ARG A 702 14.86 -24.59 2.29
CA ARG A 702 16.15 -25.25 2.52
C ARG A 702 17.32 -24.27 2.51
N ALA A 703 17.32 -23.31 1.59
CA ALA A 703 18.34 -22.27 1.57
C ALA A 703 18.34 -21.44 2.87
N PHE A 704 17.17 -21.03 3.37
CA PHE A 704 17.08 -20.35 4.66
C PHE A 704 17.52 -21.22 5.85
N LEU A 705 17.17 -22.51 5.87
CA LEU A 705 17.65 -23.45 6.88
C LEU A 705 19.18 -23.54 6.89
N ARG A 706 19.82 -23.58 5.72
CA ARG A 706 21.28 -23.55 5.62
C ARG A 706 21.88 -22.23 6.11
N PHE A 707 21.25 -21.09 5.80
CA PHE A 707 21.66 -19.79 6.37
C PHE A 707 21.50 -19.75 7.89
N ILE A 708 20.46 -20.39 8.44
CA ILE A 708 20.26 -20.55 9.87
C ILE A 708 21.37 -21.40 10.47
N CYS A 709 21.72 -22.56 9.92
CA CYS A 709 22.84 -23.38 10.43
C CYS A 709 24.16 -22.60 10.45
N ARG A 710 24.46 -21.86 9.37
CA ARG A 710 25.62 -20.93 9.32
C ARG A 710 25.52 -19.85 10.41
N GLY A 711 24.31 -19.33 10.62
CA GLY A 711 24.02 -18.34 11.65
C GLY A 711 24.26 -18.87 13.06
N LEU A 712 23.69 -20.01 13.40
CA LEU A 712 23.86 -20.66 14.70
C LEU A 712 25.34 -20.99 14.97
N ARG A 713 26.07 -21.50 13.96
CA ARG A 713 27.52 -21.75 14.08
C ARG A 713 28.31 -20.45 14.27
N GLY A 714 27.98 -19.40 13.52
CA GLY A 714 28.64 -18.10 13.64
C GLY A 714 28.38 -17.44 14.99
N VAL A 715 27.16 -17.60 15.51
CA VAL A 715 26.76 -17.13 16.83
C VAL A 715 27.59 -17.92 17.86
N HIS A 716 27.59 -19.27 17.81
CA HIS A 716 28.44 -20.16 18.62
C HIS A 716 29.94 -19.76 18.64
N ALA A 717 30.53 -19.58 17.46
CA ALA A 717 31.95 -19.24 17.31
C ALA A 717 32.26 -17.83 17.85
N GLY A 718 31.36 -16.88 17.61
CA GLY A 718 31.45 -15.53 18.19
C GLY A 718 31.56 -15.56 19.71
N PHE A 719 30.81 -16.45 20.39
CA PHE A 719 30.92 -16.62 21.84
C PHE A 719 32.30 -17.12 22.27
N ALA A 720 32.82 -18.15 21.62
CA ALA A 720 34.12 -18.72 21.97
C ALA A 720 35.26 -17.69 21.88
N THR A 721 35.11 -16.69 21.02
CA THR A 721 36.09 -15.60 20.83
C THR A 721 35.86 -14.36 21.70
N THR A 722 34.69 -14.23 22.33
CA THR A 722 34.31 -13.02 23.09
C THR A 722 34.77 -13.13 24.54
N ASN A 723 35.48 -12.11 25.04
CA ASN A 723 35.91 -12.09 26.44
C ASN A 723 34.69 -11.89 27.38
N PRO A 724 34.35 -12.82 28.28
CA PRO A 724 33.19 -12.68 29.17
C PRO A 724 33.24 -11.43 30.07
N ALA A 725 34.45 -10.92 30.35
CA ALA A 725 34.65 -9.71 31.13
C ALA A 725 34.23 -8.41 30.40
N SER A 726 34.09 -8.44 29.06
CA SER A 726 33.62 -7.29 28.28
C SER A 726 32.09 -7.19 28.19
N LEU A 727 31.36 -8.16 28.75
CA LEU A 727 29.89 -8.18 28.75
C LEU A 727 29.35 -7.74 30.12
N LEU A 728 28.50 -6.71 30.13
CA LEU A 728 27.90 -6.14 31.35
C LEU A 728 26.38 -6.38 31.37
N GLY A 729 25.82 -6.56 32.57
CA GLY A 729 24.37 -6.62 32.81
C GLY A 729 23.63 -7.70 32.00
N ASP A 730 22.46 -7.34 31.48
CA ASP A 730 21.57 -8.23 30.71
C ASP A 730 22.22 -8.84 29.47
N SER A 731 23.17 -8.14 28.85
CA SER A 731 23.90 -8.68 27.69
C SER A 731 24.61 -9.98 28.05
N ARG A 732 25.26 -10.06 29.22
CA ARG A 732 25.93 -11.29 29.69
C ARG A 732 24.94 -12.44 29.92
N ILE A 733 23.75 -12.13 30.43
CA ILE A 733 22.69 -13.13 30.67
C ILE A 733 22.21 -13.71 29.36
N TYR A 734 21.79 -12.86 28.42
CA TYR A 734 21.30 -13.31 27.11
C TYR A 734 22.39 -14.04 26.33
N TYR A 735 23.64 -13.58 26.40
CA TYR A 735 24.76 -14.21 25.74
C TYR A 735 24.99 -15.64 26.28
N THR A 736 25.02 -15.82 27.61
CA THR A 736 25.14 -17.13 28.27
C THR A 736 23.97 -18.06 27.91
N GLU A 737 22.73 -17.54 27.91
CA GLU A 737 21.55 -18.34 27.55
C GLU A 737 21.58 -18.82 26.10
N ILE A 738 22.16 -18.05 25.18
CA ILE A 738 22.33 -18.50 23.80
C ILE A 738 23.29 -19.69 23.75
N CYS A 739 24.45 -19.60 24.40
CA CYS A 739 25.40 -20.72 24.47
C CYS A 739 24.73 -21.97 25.04
N GLN A 740 24.06 -21.82 26.19
CA GLN A 740 23.40 -22.92 26.86
C GLN A 740 22.36 -23.58 25.97
N ALA A 741 21.56 -22.81 25.22
CA ALA A 741 20.57 -23.35 24.29
C ALA A 741 21.19 -24.14 23.13
N LEU A 742 22.39 -23.75 22.66
CA LEU A 742 23.11 -24.44 21.60
C LEU A 742 23.78 -25.72 22.12
N GLU A 743 24.39 -25.67 23.30
CA GLU A 743 25.09 -26.79 23.93
C GLU A 743 24.13 -27.87 24.45
N SER A 744 22.95 -27.47 24.94
CA SER A 744 21.93 -28.41 25.46
C SER A 744 20.99 -28.95 24.38
N SER A 745 21.12 -28.51 23.13
CA SER A 745 20.28 -28.99 22.04
C SER A 745 20.46 -30.50 21.83
N PRO A 746 19.36 -31.28 21.72
CA PRO A 746 19.43 -32.73 21.53
C PRO A 746 20.07 -33.16 20.19
N VAL A 747 20.27 -32.22 19.26
CA VAL A 747 20.91 -32.48 17.96
C VAL A 747 21.93 -31.40 17.67
N ARG A 748 23.17 -31.82 17.43
CA ARG A 748 24.26 -30.91 17.11
C ARG A 748 24.05 -30.26 15.73
N ILE A 749 24.54 -29.04 15.56
CA ILE A 749 24.37 -28.26 14.32
C ILE A 749 24.97 -28.99 13.11
N ASP A 750 26.12 -29.63 13.25
CA ASP A 750 26.78 -30.39 12.19
C ASP A 750 25.95 -31.60 11.72
N VAL A 751 25.23 -32.25 12.64
CA VAL A 751 24.30 -33.35 12.33
C VAL A 751 23.11 -32.84 11.52
N TYR A 752 22.56 -31.68 11.89
CA TYR A 752 21.52 -31.01 11.11
C TYR A 752 21.99 -30.62 9.71
N GLU A 753 23.21 -30.11 9.57
CA GLU A 753 23.77 -29.77 8.26
C GLU A 753 23.98 -31.02 7.40
N LYS A 754 24.44 -32.12 8.00
CA LYS A 754 24.53 -33.43 7.35
C LYS A 754 23.15 -33.91 6.88
N PHE A 755 22.11 -33.74 7.69
CA PHE A 755 20.73 -34.04 7.29
C PHE A 755 20.30 -33.23 6.08
N LEU A 756 20.43 -31.89 6.14
CA LEU A 756 20.05 -31.01 5.03
C LEU A 756 20.85 -31.31 3.76
N ALA A 757 22.14 -31.63 3.88
CA ALA A 757 22.97 -32.05 2.74
C ALA A 757 22.47 -33.37 2.12
N GLY A 758 22.02 -34.32 2.94
CA GLY A 758 21.37 -35.55 2.49
C GLY A 758 20.08 -35.28 1.71
N VAL A 759 19.23 -34.38 2.22
CA VAL A 759 18.01 -33.94 1.52
C VAL A 759 18.34 -33.24 0.20
N ASP A 760 19.33 -32.35 0.19
CA ASP A 760 19.79 -31.65 -1.01
C ASP A 760 20.29 -32.64 -2.08
N SER A 761 21.05 -33.66 -1.67
CA SER A 761 21.50 -34.73 -2.56
C SER A 761 20.32 -35.50 -3.14
N ALA A 762 19.38 -35.94 -2.31
CA ALA A 762 18.19 -36.69 -2.74
C ALA A 762 17.34 -35.91 -3.76
N VAL A 763 17.06 -34.63 -3.47
CA VAL A 763 16.29 -33.77 -4.39
C VAL A 763 17.06 -33.50 -5.68
N LYS A 764 18.36 -33.25 -5.60
CA LYS A 764 19.20 -33.04 -6.79
C LYS A 764 19.18 -34.27 -7.70
N HIS A 765 19.34 -35.46 -7.13
CA HIS A 765 19.30 -36.72 -7.87
C HIS A 765 17.93 -37.02 -8.45
N ALA A 766 16.85 -36.69 -7.75
CA ALA A 766 15.48 -36.86 -8.25
C ALA A 766 15.22 -36.00 -9.50
N TYR A 767 15.60 -34.72 -9.47
CA TYR A 767 15.49 -33.87 -10.66
C TYR A 767 16.40 -34.35 -11.80
N GLN A 768 17.65 -34.72 -11.50
CA GLN A 768 18.57 -35.24 -12.53
C GLN A 768 18.06 -36.54 -13.16
N GLY A 769 17.54 -37.46 -12.35
CA GLY A 769 16.99 -38.73 -12.83
C GLY A 769 15.74 -38.57 -13.68
N ALA A 770 14.96 -37.49 -13.46
CA ALA A 770 13.84 -37.13 -14.30
C ALA A 770 14.21 -36.26 -15.53
N GLY A 771 15.49 -35.92 -15.71
CA GLY A 771 15.96 -35.07 -16.81
C GLY A 771 15.67 -33.57 -16.64
N PHE A 772 15.37 -33.09 -15.43
CA PHE A 772 15.07 -31.69 -15.15
C PHE A 772 16.36 -30.87 -14.95
N GLY A 773 16.64 -29.98 -15.90
CA GLY A 773 17.68 -28.97 -15.81
C GLY A 773 17.22 -27.72 -15.03
N ASP A 774 18.04 -26.67 -15.05
CA ASP A 774 17.75 -25.43 -14.32
C ASP A 774 16.54 -24.66 -14.87
N ALA A 775 16.19 -24.88 -16.15
CA ALA A 775 15.05 -24.25 -16.81
C ALA A 775 13.71 -24.92 -16.45
N GLU A 776 13.71 -26.23 -16.19
CA GLU A 776 12.50 -27.01 -15.92
C GLU A 776 12.14 -27.05 -14.43
N ARG A 777 13.14 -26.93 -13.54
CA ARG A 777 12.96 -26.95 -12.06
C ARG A 777 12.01 -25.90 -11.48
N PRO A 778 11.93 -24.65 -11.98
CA PRO A 778 11.05 -23.63 -11.40
C PRO A 778 9.58 -24.04 -11.36
N GLY A 779 9.10 -24.87 -12.30
CA GLY A 779 7.73 -25.35 -12.34
C GLY A 779 7.35 -26.21 -11.12
N PRO A 780 8.01 -27.36 -10.90
CA PRO A 780 7.81 -28.20 -9.71
C PRO A 780 8.05 -27.47 -8.39
N GLU A 781 9.09 -26.62 -8.30
CA GLU A 781 9.35 -25.82 -7.09
C GLU A 781 8.22 -24.83 -6.78
N LYS A 782 7.64 -24.23 -7.82
CA LYS A 782 6.48 -23.34 -7.68
C LYS A 782 5.22 -24.11 -7.27
N GLU A 783 4.98 -25.30 -7.83
CA GLU A 783 3.87 -26.16 -7.42
C GLU A 783 3.97 -26.53 -5.93
N LEU A 784 5.18 -26.91 -5.49
CA LEU A 784 5.46 -27.23 -4.09
C LEU A 784 5.17 -26.04 -3.17
N LEU A 785 5.57 -24.83 -3.58
CA LEU A 785 5.40 -23.61 -2.79
C LEU A 785 3.96 -23.11 -2.78
N VAL A 786 3.30 -23.02 -3.95
CA VAL A 786 1.99 -22.37 -4.12
C VAL A 786 0.85 -23.33 -3.80
N ASN A 787 0.91 -24.56 -4.31
CA ASN A 787 -0.17 -25.54 -4.16
C ASN A 787 0.00 -26.38 -2.89
N ALA A 788 1.17 -26.32 -2.24
CA ALA A 788 1.53 -27.18 -1.11
C ALA A 788 1.35 -28.68 -1.44
N ARG A 789 1.71 -29.08 -2.67
CA ARG A 789 1.64 -30.45 -3.18
C ARG A 789 3.02 -30.91 -3.60
N ILE A 790 3.33 -32.18 -3.35
CA ILE A 790 4.63 -32.77 -3.72
C ILE A 790 4.56 -33.17 -5.20
N PRO A 791 5.40 -32.57 -6.07
CA PRO A 791 5.45 -32.93 -7.49
C PRO A 791 5.93 -34.37 -7.68
N SER A 792 5.47 -35.02 -8.75
CA SER A 792 5.83 -36.41 -9.07
C SER A 792 7.34 -36.65 -9.17
N VAL A 793 8.07 -35.67 -9.70
CA VAL A 793 9.55 -35.70 -9.80
C VAL A 793 10.24 -35.82 -8.44
N LEU A 794 9.62 -35.39 -7.34
CA LEU A 794 10.20 -35.44 -5.99
C LEU A 794 9.82 -36.69 -5.20
N ILE A 795 8.98 -37.59 -5.73
CA ILE A 795 8.58 -38.82 -5.04
C ILE A 795 9.81 -39.68 -4.70
N THR A 796 10.74 -39.81 -5.65
CA THR A 796 11.99 -40.55 -5.45
C THR A 796 12.89 -39.90 -4.39
N ALA A 797 12.90 -38.56 -4.29
CA ALA A 797 13.62 -37.86 -3.23
C ALA A 797 13.07 -38.19 -1.84
N VAL A 798 11.74 -38.29 -1.70
CA VAL A 798 11.10 -38.69 -0.43
C VAL A 798 11.40 -40.15 -0.10
N ALA A 799 11.38 -41.05 -1.08
CA ALA A 799 11.77 -42.45 -0.89
C ALA A 799 13.23 -42.57 -0.42
N THR A 800 14.16 -41.83 -1.02
CA THR A 800 15.57 -41.77 -0.57
C THR A 800 15.70 -41.16 0.82
N LEU A 801 14.94 -40.10 1.13
CA LEU A 801 14.94 -39.47 2.44
C LEU A 801 14.56 -40.47 3.53
N PHE A 802 13.45 -41.20 3.36
CA PHE A 802 12.95 -42.16 4.34
C PHE A 802 13.75 -43.47 4.36
N GLY A 803 14.22 -43.95 3.21
CA GLY A 803 14.94 -45.22 3.10
C GLY A 803 16.44 -45.15 3.41
N GLN A 804 17.08 -43.99 3.27
CA GLN A 804 18.54 -43.85 3.41
C GLN A 804 18.95 -42.71 4.34
N THR A 805 18.49 -41.48 4.07
CA THR A 805 18.95 -40.29 4.82
C THR A 805 18.55 -40.32 6.29
N VAL A 806 17.26 -40.58 6.57
CA VAL A 806 16.73 -40.65 7.93
C VAL A 806 17.36 -41.82 8.71
N PRO A 807 17.42 -43.07 8.19
CA PRO A 807 18.10 -44.17 8.86
C PRO A 807 19.57 -43.89 9.20
N ALA A 808 20.31 -43.25 8.30
CA ALA A 808 21.73 -42.94 8.49
C ALA A 808 22.03 -41.97 9.64
N LEU A 809 21.02 -41.23 10.10
CA LEU A 809 21.16 -40.24 11.18
C LEU A 809 20.63 -40.73 12.53
N ARG A 810 19.93 -41.88 12.56
CA ARG A 810 19.27 -42.39 13.79
C ARG A 810 20.24 -42.58 14.95
N SER A 811 21.48 -42.98 14.69
CA SER A 811 22.49 -43.21 15.73
C SER A 811 23.10 -41.91 16.28
N GLU A 812 22.98 -40.79 15.58
CA GLU A 812 23.57 -39.50 15.95
C GLU A 812 22.57 -38.56 16.64
N ILE A 813 21.29 -38.95 16.71
CA ILE A 813 20.18 -38.11 17.17
C ILE A 813 19.49 -38.76 18.37
N ASN A 814 19.35 -38.00 19.47
CA ASN A 814 18.52 -38.43 20.59
C ASN A 814 17.04 -38.23 20.24
N ARG A 815 16.44 -39.22 19.56
CA ARG A 815 15.04 -39.17 19.14
C ARG A 815 14.07 -39.03 20.31
N MET A 816 14.35 -39.67 21.46
CA MET A 816 13.47 -39.58 22.64
C MET A 816 13.40 -38.13 23.17
N ALA A 817 14.53 -37.43 23.22
CA ALA A 817 14.56 -36.04 23.66
C ALA A 817 13.79 -35.10 22.70
N ILE A 818 13.85 -35.36 21.39
CA ILE A 818 13.03 -34.64 20.39
C ILE A 818 11.55 -34.95 20.59
N TYR A 819 11.18 -36.23 20.68
CA TYR A 819 9.79 -36.65 20.80
C TYR A 819 9.10 -36.10 22.06
N LEU A 820 9.83 -35.97 23.17
CA LEU A 820 9.31 -35.41 24.42
C LEU A 820 9.27 -33.87 24.44
N GLY A 821 9.77 -33.20 23.40
CA GLY A 821 9.80 -31.75 23.28
C GLY A 821 8.41 -31.12 23.12
N ASP A 822 8.19 -29.95 23.72
CA ASP A 822 6.96 -29.17 23.52
C ASP A 822 7.15 -28.09 22.44
N TYR A 823 6.65 -28.38 21.24
CA TYR A 823 6.71 -27.46 20.10
C TYR A 823 5.47 -26.57 19.94
N SER A 824 4.54 -26.61 20.90
CA SER A 824 3.26 -25.89 20.82
C SER A 824 3.43 -24.37 20.62
N TRP A 825 4.51 -23.82 21.17
CA TRP A 825 4.80 -22.39 21.09
C TRP A 825 5.21 -21.92 19.69
N LEU A 826 5.64 -22.82 18.80
CA LEU A 826 5.96 -22.49 17.42
C LEU A 826 4.71 -22.11 16.61
N GLY A 827 3.54 -22.63 17.02
CA GLY A 827 2.26 -22.29 16.41
C GLY A 827 1.94 -22.99 15.08
N PHE A 828 2.69 -24.03 14.69
CA PHE A 828 2.42 -24.80 13.46
C PHE A 828 1.62 -26.09 13.69
N GLY A 829 1.65 -26.64 14.90
CA GLY A 829 0.91 -27.86 15.24
C GLY A 829 -0.60 -27.68 15.10
N ASN A 830 -1.28 -28.73 14.62
CA ASN A 830 -2.73 -28.81 14.51
C ASN A 830 -3.37 -29.51 15.72
N ASP A 831 -2.56 -29.92 16.68
CA ASP A 831 -2.97 -30.63 17.88
C ASP A 831 -3.64 -29.70 18.91
N ARG A 832 -4.36 -30.31 19.84
CA ARG A 832 -5.10 -29.60 20.89
C ARG A 832 -4.19 -28.78 21.81
N ARG A 833 -2.96 -29.21 22.07
CA ARG A 833 -2.00 -28.53 22.93
C ARG A 833 -1.53 -27.24 22.27
N THR A 834 -1.17 -27.28 20.98
CA THR A 834 -0.87 -26.08 20.20
C THR A 834 -2.05 -25.11 20.17
N ALA A 835 -3.27 -25.61 19.94
CA ALA A 835 -4.47 -24.76 19.95
C ALA A 835 -4.71 -24.09 21.32
N MET A 836 -4.51 -24.82 22.42
CA MET A 836 -4.59 -24.26 23.77
C MET A 836 -3.49 -23.23 24.04
N TYR A 837 -2.25 -23.50 23.60
CA TYR A 837 -1.14 -22.58 23.75
C TYR A 837 -1.43 -21.23 23.09
N ARG A 838 -1.93 -21.23 21.84
CA ARG A 838 -2.27 -19.99 21.11
C ARG A 838 -3.35 -19.15 21.81
N ARG A 839 -4.26 -19.80 22.57
CA ARG A 839 -5.33 -19.14 23.32
C ARG A 839 -4.83 -18.55 24.65
N GLN A 840 -3.93 -19.25 25.32
CA GLN A 840 -3.47 -18.88 26.67
C GLN A 840 -2.24 -17.98 26.67
N ARG A 841 -1.41 -18.04 25.62
CA ARG A 841 -0.13 -17.34 25.56
C ARG A 841 0.02 -16.61 24.24
N GLU A 842 0.59 -15.42 24.33
CA GLU A 842 1.08 -14.69 23.16
C GLU A 842 2.60 -14.83 23.07
N VAL A 843 3.12 -14.91 21.85
CA VAL A 843 4.55 -14.97 21.57
C VAL A 843 4.92 -13.74 20.78
N ASP A 844 5.97 -13.05 21.21
CA ASP A 844 6.54 -11.95 20.44
C ASP A 844 7.07 -12.50 19.11
N ILE A 845 6.53 -12.03 17.99
CA ILE A 845 6.88 -12.55 16.67
C ILE A 845 8.27 -12.12 16.20
N VAL A 846 8.79 -10.99 16.70
CA VAL A 846 10.09 -10.43 16.32
C VAL A 846 11.18 -11.02 17.19
N LYS A 847 11.02 -10.92 18.51
CA LYS A 847 11.96 -11.40 19.53
C LYS A 847 11.83 -12.88 19.81
N LYS A 848 10.74 -13.53 19.38
CA LYS A 848 10.50 -14.97 19.56
C LYS A 848 10.56 -15.40 21.01
N CYS A 849 9.89 -14.64 21.89
CA CYS A 849 9.78 -14.96 23.30
C CYS A 849 8.31 -14.91 23.74
N PRO A 850 7.86 -15.85 24.59
CA PRO A 850 6.53 -15.76 25.20
C PRO A 850 6.38 -14.43 25.95
N LEU A 851 5.30 -13.72 25.68
CA LEU A 851 4.93 -12.52 26.43
C LEU A 851 4.37 -12.94 27.78
N ARG A 852 4.68 -12.16 28.82
CA ARG A 852 4.13 -12.42 30.16
C ARG A 852 2.62 -12.23 30.11
N PRO A 853 1.82 -13.16 30.67
CA PRO A 853 0.41 -12.90 30.85
C PRO A 853 0.25 -11.65 31.74
N PRO A 854 -0.77 -10.83 31.48
CA PRO A 854 -0.96 -9.59 32.21
C PRO A 854 -1.22 -9.95 33.69
N LEU A 855 -0.47 -9.32 34.60
CA LEU A 855 -0.47 -9.66 36.03
C LEU A 855 -1.72 -9.08 36.70
N PRO A 856 -2.45 -9.85 37.53
CA PRO A 856 -3.54 -9.31 38.33
C PRO A 856 -2.99 -8.30 39.36
N LEU A 857 -3.49 -7.06 39.33
CA LEU A 857 -3.37 -6.09 40.41
C LEU A 857 -4.38 -6.44 41.51
N GLY A 858 -3.90 -7.17 42.52
CA GLY A 858 -4.67 -7.49 43.72
C GLY A 858 -5.79 -8.51 43.51
N ASN A 859 -6.63 -8.68 44.53
CA ASN A 859 -7.76 -9.62 44.52
C ASN A 859 -8.98 -9.09 43.73
N ASP A 860 -8.93 -7.86 43.23
CA ASP A 860 -10.06 -7.17 42.58
C ASP A 860 -10.20 -7.49 41.09
N GLY A 861 -9.42 -8.46 40.57
CA GLY A 861 -9.49 -8.90 39.17
C GLY A 861 -8.99 -7.88 38.14
N ARG A 862 -8.53 -6.69 38.56
CA ARG A 862 -7.90 -5.68 37.69
C ARG A 862 -6.57 -6.21 37.20
N VAL A 863 -6.25 -6.03 35.92
CA VAL A 863 -5.00 -6.55 35.34
C VAL A 863 -4.12 -5.39 34.87
N ALA A 864 -2.81 -5.47 35.11
CA ALA A 864 -1.88 -4.45 34.64
C ALA A 864 -1.97 -4.32 33.11
N PRO A 865 -2.20 -3.13 32.55
CA PRO A 865 -2.30 -2.96 31.11
C PRO A 865 -0.94 -3.27 30.47
N SER A 866 -0.87 -4.36 29.70
CA SER A 866 0.29 -4.67 28.87
C SER A 866 0.13 -3.99 27.52
N LYS A 867 0.91 -2.93 27.28
CA LYS A 867 0.99 -2.33 25.94
C LYS A 867 1.70 -3.31 25.01
N LYS A 868 1.12 -3.53 23.83
CA LYS A 868 1.70 -4.36 22.77
C LYS A 868 1.36 -3.79 21.40
N ARG A 869 2.07 -4.24 20.37
CA ARG A 869 1.70 -3.99 18.97
C ARG A 869 1.12 -5.26 18.37
N ARG A 870 0.01 -5.15 17.64
CA ARG A 870 -0.56 -6.23 16.83
C ARG A 870 -0.41 -5.91 15.36
N CYS A 871 -0.06 -6.90 14.56
CA CYS A 871 0.00 -6.78 13.11
C CYS A 871 -1.43 -6.72 12.54
N ALA A 872 -1.73 -5.72 11.72
CA ALA A 872 -3.02 -5.57 11.06
C ALA A 872 -3.33 -6.76 10.12
N ARG A 873 -2.32 -7.36 9.49
CA ARG A 873 -2.47 -8.48 8.54
C ARG A 873 -2.54 -9.88 9.19
N CYS A 874 -1.49 -10.29 9.91
CA CYS A 874 -1.38 -11.67 10.43
C CYS A 874 -1.81 -11.82 11.90
N CYS A 875 -2.23 -10.75 12.56
CA CYS A 875 -2.64 -10.70 13.97
C CYS A 875 -1.57 -11.10 15.00
N GLU A 876 -0.33 -11.36 14.57
CA GLU A 876 0.81 -11.61 15.46
C GLU A 876 1.15 -10.37 16.28
N VAL A 877 1.81 -10.57 17.42
CA VAL A 877 2.10 -9.49 18.37
C VAL A 877 3.58 -9.26 18.58
N SER A 878 3.93 -8.04 18.98
CA SER A 878 5.24 -7.62 19.45
C SER A 878 5.08 -6.90 20.78
N GLY A 879 5.85 -7.27 21.79
CA GLY A 879 5.89 -6.59 23.09
C GLY A 879 6.64 -5.26 23.06
N ASP A 880 7.37 -4.97 21.98
CA ASP A 880 7.99 -3.65 21.80
C ASP A 880 6.93 -2.62 21.41
N THR A 881 6.77 -1.57 22.20
CA THR A 881 5.81 -0.47 21.95
C THR A 881 6.45 0.90 21.91
N SER A 882 7.78 0.97 21.98
CA SER A 882 8.54 2.21 21.96
C SER A 882 9.66 2.15 20.94
N LEU A 883 10.16 3.32 20.56
CA LEU A 883 11.35 3.40 19.72
C LEU A 883 12.55 2.75 20.44
N PRO A 884 13.40 2.01 19.71
CA PRO A 884 14.63 1.48 20.29
C PRO A 884 15.48 2.59 20.92
N ARG A 885 15.87 2.39 22.19
CA ARG A 885 16.59 3.40 22.97
C ARG A 885 18.02 3.63 22.48
N SER A 886 18.66 2.60 21.93
CA SER A 886 20.00 2.72 21.37
C SER A 886 19.96 2.95 19.86
N MET A 887 20.93 3.72 19.37
CA MET A 887 21.11 3.96 17.95
C MET A 887 21.43 2.66 17.18
N LEU A 888 22.13 1.71 17.81
CA LEU A 888 22.47 0.42 17.20
C LEU A 888 21.23 -0.46 16.99
N SER A 889 20.42 -0.63 18.04
CA SER A 889 19.14 -1.33 17.96
C SER A 889 18.20 -0.66 16.96
N PHE A 890 18.14 0.68 16.95
CA PHE A 890 17.35 1.43 15.98
C PHE A 890 17.78 1.13 14.53
N LYS A 891 19.08 1.24 14.23
CA LYS A 891 19.62 0.96 12.88
C LYS A 891 19.30 -0.47 12.43
N MET A 892 19.44 -1.45 13.33
CA MET A 892 19.15 -2.85 13.01
C MET A 892 17.66 -3.08 12.72
N ILE A 893 16.79 -2.62 13.63
CA ILE A 893 15.33 -2.77 13.49
C ILE A 893 14.81 -2.01 12.24
N ALA A 894 15.36 -0.83 11.97
CA ALA A 894 15.04 -0.06 10.78
C ALA A 894 15.50 -0.77 9.49
N LYS A 895 16.72 -1.33 9.45
CA LYS A 895 17.22 -2.11 8.31
C LYS A 895 16.42 -3.39 8.06
N LEU A 896 15.91 -4.01 9.12
CA LEU A 896 15.03 -5.18 9.04
C LEU A 896 13.58 -4.82 8.65
N GLY A 897 13.21 -3.53 8.60
CA GLY A 897 11.85 -3.07 8.30
C GLY A 897 10.85 -3.28 9.45
N LEU A 898 11.33 -3.64 10.65
CA LEU A 898 10.49 -4.09 11.78
C LEU A 898 9.96 -2.95 12.65
N LEU A 899 10.40 -1.72 12.37
CA LEU A 899 9.99 -0.54 13.12
C LEU A 899 8.48 -0.27 12.96
N ARG A 900 7.97 -0.35 11.72
CA ARG A 900 6.58 -0.02 11.37
C ARG A 900 5.76 -1.22 10.90
N SER A 901 6.43 -2.29 10.47
CA SER A 901 5.79 -3.47 9.92
C SER A 901 6.21 -4.75 10.64
N CYS A 902 5.30 -5.72 10.66
CA CYS A 902 5.55 -7.09 11.09
C CYS A 902 6.48 -7.80 10.11
N ILE A 903 7.01 -8.97 10.48
CA ILE A 903 7.80 -9.82 9.58
C ILE A 903 7.03 -10.26 8.34
N CYS A 904 5.68 -10.26 8.40
CA CYS A 904 4.83 -10.50 7.24
C CYS A 904 4.65 -9.25 6.37
N GLY A 905 5.21 -8.09 6.72
CA GLY A 905 5.02 -6.83 6.00
C GLY A 905 3.69 -6.12 6.27
N GLY A 906 2.78 -6.71 7.06
CA GLY A 906 1.59 -6.01 7.56
C GLY A 906 1.98 -4.96 8.61
N MET A 907 1.24 -3.87 8.67
CA MET A 907 1.56 -2.74 9.56
C MET A 907 1.25 -3.03 11.02
N TRP A 908 2.01 -2.42 11.93
CA TRP A 908 1.75 -2.49 13.36
C TRP A 908 0.61 -1.56 13.77
N VAL A 909 -0.14 -1.98 14.80
CA VAL A 909 -1.19 -1.23 15.50
C VAL A 909 -0.91 -1.37 16.98
N LEU A 910 -0.95 -0.28 17.76
CA LEU A 910 -0.81 -0.35 19.21
C LEU A 910 -2.13 -0.80 19.83
N GLU A 911 -2.06 -1.78 20.72
CA GLU A 911 -3.18 -2.19 21.56
C GLU A 911 -2.94 -1.71 23.00
N THR A 912 -3.94 -1.02 23.53
CA THR A 912 -4.06 -0.74 24.96
C THR A 912 -5.16 -1.64 25.50
N ASP A 913 -4.79 -2.71 26.21
CA ASP A 913 -5.77 -3.49 26.98
C ASP A 913 -6.36 -2.56 28.05
N THR A 914 -7.54 -2.00 27.79
CA THR A 914 -8.41 -1.44 28.83
C THR A 914 -8.86 -2.63 29.65
N GLY A 915 -8.45 -2.69 30.92
CA GLY A 915 -8.55 -3.86 31.79
C GLY A 915 -9.96 -4.33 32.18
N GLU A 916 -10.91 -4.33 31.25
CA GLU A 916 -12.24 -4.91 31.39
C GLU A 916 -12.25 -6.29 30.72
N LEU A 917 -12.25 -7.34 31.52
CA LEU A 917 -12.56 -8.68 31.02
C LEU A 917 -14.00 -8.68 30.50
N GLY A 918 -14.15 -8.78 29.18
CA GLY A 918 -15.40 -9.24 28.58
C GLY A 918 -15.74 -10.61 29.19
N THR A 919 -16.77 -10.64 30.02
CA THR A 919 -17.40 -11.86 30.51
C THR A 919 -17.99 -12.58 29.30
N GLY A 920 -17.20 -13.47 28.70
CA GLY A 920 -17.72 -14.47 27.78
C GLY A 920 -18.72 -15.32 28.54
N SER A 921 -20.02 -15.07 28.33
CA SER A 921 -21.09 -15.93 28.79
C SER A 921 -20.95 -17.29 28.10
N ALA A 922 -20.23 -18.20 28.76
CA ALA A 922 -20.38 -19.61 28.50
C ALA A 922 -21.83 -19.97 28.84
N GLY A 923 -22.65 -20.20 27.81
CA GLY A 923 -23.99 -20.77 27.97
C GLY A 923 -23.86 -22.15 28.60
N VAL A 924 -23.98 -22.21 29.92
CA VAL A 924 -24.27 -23.44 30.65
C VAL A 924 -25.76 -23.68 30.46
N GLY A 925 -26.10 -24.70 29.68
CA GLY A 925 -27.45 -25.25 29.65
C GLY A 925 -27.81 -25.74 31.05
N GLY A 926 -28.79 -25.08 31.65
CA GLY A 926 -29.35 -25.42 32.95
C GLY A 926 -30.85 -25.20 32.94
N ASN A 927 -31.58 -26.31 32.84
CA ASN A 927 -32.97 -26.59 33.21
C ASN A 927 -33.96 -25.41 33.32
N GLY A 928 -34.99 -25.48 32.48
CA GLY A 928 -36.15 -24.59 32.51
C GLY A 928 -36.94 -24.61 33.82
N PRO A 929 -37.70 -23.54 34.10
CA PRO A 929 -38.39 -23.35 35.36
C PRO A 929 -39.65 -24.21 35.44
N GLY A 930 -39.82 -24.89 36.58
CA GLY A 930 -41.06 -25.53 36.96
C GLY A 930 -42.22 -24.54 36.97
N HIS A 931 -43.22 -24.80 36.15
CA HIS A 931 -44.56 -24.29 36.34
C HIS A 931 -45.22 -25.04 37.50
N GLY A 932 -45.66 -24.28 38.50
CA GLY A 932 -46.62 -24.78 39.48
C GLY A 932 -47.96 -25.03 38.78
N ILE A 933 -48.39 -26.29 38.77
CA ILE A 933 -49.80 -26.66 38.63
C ILE A 933 -50.14 -27.44 39.89
N GLY A 934 -51.02 -26.87 40.70
CA GLY A 934 -51.61 -27.55 41.83
C GLY A 934 -52.74 -28.49 41.40
N ILE A 935 -53.13 -29.30 42.38
CA ILE A 935 -54.46 -29.91 42.56
C ILE A 935 -54.63 -31.33 41.98
N ASN A 936 -54.61 -32.26 42.94
CA ASN A 936 -55.49 -33.42 43.18
C ASN A 936 -55.83 -34.42 42.06
N GLN A 937 -55.47 -35.67 42.40
CA GLN A 937 -56.32 -36.88 42.40
C GLN A 937 -57.14 -37.19 41.14
N ALA A 938 -56.64 -38.14 40.34
CA ALA A 938 -57.19 -39.50 40.20
C ALA A 938 -56.26 -40.33 39.30
#